data_AF-A0AAN9G4R2-F1
#
_entry.id   AF-A0AAN9G4R2-F1
#
_cell.length_a   1.000
_cell.length_b   1.000
_cell.length_c   1.000
_cell.angle_alpha   90.00
_cell.angle_beta   90.00
_cell.angle_gamma   90.00
#
_symmetry.space_group_name_H-M   'P 1'
#
loop_
_entity.id
_entity.type
_entity.pdbx_description
1 polymer ?
#
loop_
_entity_poly.entity_id
_entity_poly.type
_entity_poly.pdbx_seq_one_letter_code
_entity_poly.pdbx_strand_id
1 'polypeptide(L)'
;MMWQAKLALFVLVGSAVAQLQDLTRTAGAVGPQVVDSVVSLIRESCVFPDDRQALRRFAFVVSSDGQDTKTYRPGFDGGIWQVSLKDFQDTQNDPSLQVLYSDIASRFGIDWSRVQWSDLRKPLYSGLAGALFLVKTFNANVPIGVERQAAWYQKLYFPNDVMAAYNFTKLVGQINGACNNANLDLAFLVDSSASLNPVDFGQALTFAANVLDPFTVGANAVQVAFLTFSTGYKTVFDFNDFNDKAAVQAAIKAAQYLPGQTDTDQALNYAASTLFNAASASGARAASAKVAVIVTDGKATHSASAVEKAKELRDKGVTVFVIGVGDQVDRNELDSLATQPNCTHVQVLKDYQDLDALRSEIQQVSCKAPVILKEGNYTFACGTTSNFRIAINGNETITIRPANGFVDIYGSFLNPNPNTAFNEFKTRATSSRDAIIYVQDESRPLYLSIVSQGTDPVLCKAGSNYEVIVTNRNAIQPNALLTCYENGILRECTPLDILTAIYRVTKPASLSFPNPCKPNHPGYFSHPLSYDRFVYCDNRGVAYLVFCPSGYWYNDNARMCVIGTPPPLVFTTPSTPRPQVVTSNPPPFITNMPGSNPCTVDALNNGDRFFPYPQDVTKYIACTEWPNYGVIKDCAAYHRWSQPDLTCIYIDTVVDPTHDLYVTSPRPLMVDCKVGLQDNDLFYHPYPGDNTKFIQCDQYGDAFVLECTGGRIWNQNMLTCIPNGLLSQGNVPIG
;
A
#
# COMPACT_ATOMS: atom_id res chain seq x y z
N MET A 1 -1.94 -16.35 -22.22
CA MET A 1 -3.38 -16.04 -22.14
C MET A 1 -3.50 -14.59 -21.68
N MET A 2 -3.96 -13.74 -22.60
CA MET A 2 -4.26 -12.28 -22.55
C MET A 2 -3.66 -11.41 -21.41
N TRP A 3 -2.53 -10.78 -21.70
CA TRP A 3 -2.19 -9.46 -21.16
C TRP A 3 -2.81 -8.41 -22.10
N GLN A 4 -3.92 -7.77 -21.72
CA GLN A 4 -4.36 -6.56 -22.38
C GLN A 4 -4.06 -5.36 -21.48
N ALA A 5 -3.21 -4.48 -21.98
CA ALA A 5 -2.92 -3.17 -21.41
C ALA A 5 -4.20 -2.33 -21.38
N LYS A 6 -4.77 -2.11 -20.19
CA LYS A 6 -5.72 -1.03 -19.94
C LYS A 6 -4.96 0.13 -19.31
N LEU A 7 -4.45 1.03 -20.14
CA LEU A 7 -4.13 2.40 -19.69
C LEU A 7 -5.47 3.11 -19.41
N ALA A 8 -5.81 3.30 -18.15
CA ALA A 8 -6.96 4.11 -17.75
C ALA A 8 -6.56 5.59 -17.78
N LEU A 9 -7.22 6.36 -18.64
CA LEU A 9 -7.18 7.82 -18.64
C LEU A 9 -7.98 8.31 -17.41
N PHE A 10 -7.32 8.86 -16.39
CA PHE A 10 -8.00 9.45 -15.24
C PHE A 10 -8.30 10.93 -15.51
N VAL A 11 -9.59 11.27 -15.53
CA VAL A 11 -10.09 12.66 -15.49
C VAL A 11 -10.16 13.10 -14.02
N LEU A 12 -9.58 14.26 -13.74
CA LEU A 12 -9.54 14.92 -12.43
C LEU A 12 -10.93 15.33 -11.93
N VAL A 13 -11.34 14.80 -10.76
CA VAL A 13 -12.15 15.50 -9.75
C VAL A 13 -11.67 15.05 -8.37
N GLY A 14 -11.41 16.00 -7.47
CA GLY A 14 -10.66 15.81 -6.22
C GLY A 14 -11.25 14.83 -5.20
N SER A 15 -10.42 13.84 -4.85
CA SER A 15 -10.19 13.21 -3.54
C SER A 15 -8.95 12.31 -3.73
N ALA A 16 -8.14 12.11 -2.69
CA ALA A 16 -6.77 11.59 -2.75
C ALA A 16 -6.67 10.09 -3.10
N VAL A 17 -7.16 9.69 -4.27
CA VAL A 17 -6.90 8.35 -4.81
C VAL A 17 -5.41 8.24 -5.09
N ALA A 18 -4.76 7.23 -4.51
CA ALA A 18 -3.37 6.87 -4.77
C ALA A 18 -3.13 6.80 -6.29
N GLN A 19 -2.37 7.77 -6.82
CA GLN A 19 -1.92 7.74 -8.21
C GLN A 19 -0.74 6.78 -8.31
N LEU A 20 -0.79 5.88 -9.30
CA LEU A 20 0.36 5.10 -9.74
C LEU A 20 1.57 6.03 -9.86
N GLN A 21 2.58 5.79 -9.03
CA GLN A 21 3.86 6.47 -9.14
C GLN A 21 4.76 5.57 -9.99
N ASP A 22 5.08 6.01 -11.20
CA ASP A 22 6.05 5.37 -12.08
C ASP A 22 7.06 6.39 -12.60
N LEU A 23 8.08 6.67 -11.78
CA LEU A 23 9.21 7.52 -12.17
C LEU A 23 10.10 6.85 -13.22
N THR A 24 9.99 5.54 -13.45
CA THR A 24 10.80 4.86 -14.45
C THR A 24 10.47 5.34 -15.87
N ARG A 25 9.26 5.87 -16.07
CA ARG A 25 8.80 6.45 -17.35
C ARG A 25 8.78 7.97 -17.36
N THR A 26 9.15 8.63 -16.26
CA THR A 26 9.22 10.09 -16.17
C THR A 26 10.58 10.57 -16.69
N ALA A 27 10.57 11.42 -17.71
CA ALA A 27 11.81 11.97 -18.28
C ALA A 27 12.59 12.77 -17.23
N GLY A 28 13.89 12.49 -17.11
CA GLY A 28 14.80 13.16 -16.18
C GLY A 28 14.69 12.70 -14.72
N ALA A 29 13.90 11.68 -14.41
CA ALA A 29 13.91 11.08 -13.09
C ALA A 29 15.26 10.39 -12.79
N VAL A 30 15.75 10.53 -11.56
CA VAL A 30 17.09 10.10 -11.14
C VAL A 30 17.07 9.49 -9.75
N GLY A 31 18.17 8.82 -9.40
CA GLY A 31 18.44 8.33 -8.06
C GLY A 31 18.35 6.81 -7.93
N PRO A 32 18.85 6.27 -6.81
CA PRO A 32 19.00 4.83 -6.61
C PRO A 32 17.68 4.07 -6.67
N GLN A 33 16.59 4.64 -6.15
CA GLN A 33 15.26 3.98 -6.17
C GLN A 33 14.66 3.90 -7.59
N VAL A 34 14.94 4.88 -8.45
CA VAL A 34 14.55 4.86 -9.87
C VAL A 34 15.32 3.76 -10.60
N VAL A 35 16.65 3.73 -10.43
CA VAL A 35 17.53 2.71 -11.04
C VAL A 35 17.18 1.31 -10.56
N ASP A 36 17.02 1.11 -9.25
CA ASP A 36 16.63 -0.19 -8.68
C ASP A 36 15.29 -0.68 -9.25
N SER A 37 14.33 0.22 -9.46
CA SER A 37 13.05 -0.13 -10.09
C SER A 37 13.22 -0.53 -11.55
N VAL A 38 13.99 0.24 -12.34
CA VAL A 38 14.26 -0.10 -13.75
C VAL A 38 15.00 -1.43 -13.87
N VAL A 39 16.06 -1.63 -13.09
CA VAL A 39 16.84 -2.88 -13.11
C VAL A 39 15.98 -4.06 -12.68
N SER A 40 15.15 -3.91 -11.63
CA SER A 40 14.23 -4.98 -11.21
C SER A 40 13.23 -5.30 -12.32
N LEU A 41 12.60 -4.30 -12.95
CA LEU A 41 11.65 -4.51 -14.05
C LEU A 41 12.31 -5.24 -15.24
N ILE A 42 13.54 -4.88 -15.59
CA ILE A 42 14.27 -5.50 -16.69
C ILE A 42 14.65 -6.95 -16.35
N ARG A 43 15.28 -7.18 -15.19
CA ARG A 43 15.75 -8.53 -14.80
C ARG A 43 14.61 -9.51 -14.57
N GLU A 44 13.55 -9.09 -13.89
CA GLU A 44 12.38 -9.94 -13.61
C GLU A 44 11.53 -10.23 -14.86
N SER A 45 11.72 -9.49 -15.96
CA SER A 45 10.99 -9.72 -17.21
C SER A 45 11.44 -10.97 -17.98
N CYS A 46 12.66 -11.45 -17.71
CA CYS A 46 13.38 -12.46 -18.50
C CYS A 46 13.46 -12.20 -20.01
N VAL A 47 13.27 -10.96 -20.45
CA VAL A 47 13.47 -10.58 -21.85
C VAL A 47 14.95 -10.68 -22.22
N PHE A 48 15.82 -10.29 -21.28
CA PHE A 48 17.26 -10.27 -21.49
C PHE A 48 17.93 -11.44 -20.77
N PRO A 49 19.05 -11.94 -21.31
CA PRO A 49 19.98 -12.78 -20.56
C PRO A 49 20.39 -12.12 -19.25
N ASP A 50 20.88 -12.91 -18.29
CA ASP A 50 21.34 -12.38 -17.01
C ASP A 50 22.45 -11.35 -17.21
N ASP A 51 22.21 -10.14 -16.71
CA ASP A 51 23.11 -9.01 -16.84
C ASP A 51 24.26 -9.07 -15.84
N ARG A 52 24.29 -10.06 -14.91
CA ARG A 52 25.34 -10.19 -13.89
C ARG A 52 25.49 -8.91 -13.04
N GLN A 53 24.37 -8.22 -12.79
CA GLN A 53 24.27 -6.88 -12.19
C GLN A 53 24.97 -5.74 -12.95
N ALA A 54 25.42 -5.95 -14.18
CA ALA A 54 26.11 -4.93 -14.95
C ALA A 54 25.23 -3.68 -15.14
N LEU A 55 23.92 -3.83 -15.34
CA LEU A 55 23.02 -2.67 -15.47
C LEU A 55 23.04 -1.81 -14.20
N ARG A 56 22.92 -2.41 -13.02
CA ARG A 56 22.93 -1.67 -11.76
C ARG A 56 24.26 -0.98 -11.51
N ARG A 57 25.37 -1.69 -11.78
CA ARG A 57 26.74 -1.17 -11.58
C ARG A 57 27.03 -0.03 -12.53
N PHE A 58 26.71 -0.19 -13.81
CA PHE A 58 26.98 0.82 -14.83
C PHE A 58 26.17 2.09 -14.57
N ALA A 59 24.88 1.99 -14.24
CA ALA A 59 24.07 3.15 -13.87
C ALA A 59 24.72 4.00 -12.76
N PHE A 60 25.30 3.36 -11.74
CA PHE A 60 26.00 4.09 -10.69
C PHE A 60 27.33 4.67 -11.17
N VAL A 61 28.17 3.86 -11.82
CA VAL A 61 29.52 4.28 -12.20
C VAL A 61 29.51 5.39 -13.25
N VAL A 62 28.61 5.32 -14.24
CA VAL A 62 28.63 6.24 -15.39
C VAL A 62 27.87 7.54 -15.15
N SER A 63 26.95 7.57 -14.18
CA SER A 63 26.08 8.74 -13.96
C SER A 63 25.65 8.97 -12.51
N SER A 64 26.17 8.21 -11.55
CA SER A 64 25.72 8.24 -10.15
C SER A 64 24.20 8.03 -10.03
N ASP A 65 23.68 6.98 -10.68
CA ASP A 65 22.23 6.71 -10.78
C ASP A 65 21.45 7.87 -11.42
N GLY A 66 22.10 8.56 -12.36
CA GLY A 66 21.60 9.75 -13.05
C GLY A 66 21.77 11.06 -12.30
N GLN A 67 22.31 11.06 -11.07
CA GLN A 67 22.47 12.26 -10.25
C GLN A 67 23.63 13.16 -10.69
N ASP A 68 24.56 12.68 -11.53
CA ASP A 68 25.58 13.53 -12.12
C ASP A 68 24.91 14.63 -12.97
N THR A 69 25.31 15.88 -12.76
CA THR A 69 24.74 17.05 -13.45
C THR A 69 24.92 17.01 -14.97
N LYS A 70 25.86 16.22 -15.47
CA LYS A 70 26.08 15.96 -16.88
C LYS A 70 25.22 14.84 -17.43
N THR A 71 24.52 14.05 -16.61
CA THR A 71 23.70 12.92 -17.08
C THR A 71 22.69 13.39 -18.13
N TYR A 72 21.91 14.41 -17.78
CA TYR A 72 20.89 15.00 -18.63
C TYR A 72 21.29 16.42 -19.02
N ARG A 73 21.77 16.58 -20.25
CA ARG A 73 22.27 17.85 -20.79
C ARG A 73 21.73 18.09 -22.20
N PRO A 74 21.61 19.35 -22.67
CA PRO A 74 21.16 19.64 -24.02
C PRO A 74 22.00 18.87 -25.07
N GLY A 75 21.33 18.17 -25.98
CA GLY A 75 21.97 17.37 -27.02
C GLY A 75 22.47 15.98 -26.61
N PHE A 76 22.28 15.57 -25.35
CA PHE A 76 22.61 14.21 -24.89
C PHE A 76 21.42 13.56 -24.21
N ASP A 77 20.88 12.52 -24.84
CA ASP A 77 19.67 11.84 -24.38
C ASP A 77 19.93 10.40 -23.91
N GLY A 78 21.19 9.94 -23.92
CA GLY A 78 21.63 8.59 -23.52
C GLY A 78 21.24 8.14 -22.10
N GLY A 79 20.66 9.05 -21.31
CA GLY A 79 20.04 8.78 -20.02
C GLY A 79 21.00 8.25 -18.96
N ILE A 80 20.47 7.58 -17.96
CA ILE A 80 21.24 7.08 -16.80
C ILE A 80 22.39 6.15 -17.24
N TRP A 81 22.19 5.30 -18.26
CA TRP A 81 23.22 4.36 -18.72
C TRP A 81 24.22 4.96 -19.70
N GLN A 82 24.08 6.25 -20.05
CA GLN A 82 24.99 6.99 -20.95
C GLN A 82 25.30 6.26 -22.27
N VAL A 83 24.32 5.50 -22.81
CA VAL A 83 24.41 4.89 -24.15
C VAL A 83 24.66 6.01 -25.17
N SER A 84 25.53 5.84 -26.17
CA SER A 84 25.77 6.88 -27.17
C SER A 84 24.69 6.87 -28.26
N LEU A 85 24.54 7.97 -29.03
CA LEU A 85 23.59 8.00 -30.16
C LEU A 85 23.87 6.88 -31.17
N LYS A 86 25.15 6.61 -31.42
CA LYS A 86 25.58 5.52 -32.31
C LYS A 86 25.19 4.16 -31.73
N ASP A 87 25.49 3.90 -30.46
CA ASP A 87 25.16 2.63 -29.82
C ASP A 87 23.64 2.41 -29.76
N PHE A 88 22.86 3.46 -29.52
CA PHE A 88 21.40 3.40 -29.59
C PHE A 88 20.91 3.05 -31.01
N GLN A 89 21.41 3.71 -32.04
CA GLN A 89 21.08 3.38 -33.43
C GLN A 89 21.47 1.93 -33.76
N ASP A 90 22.63 1.47 -33.29
CA ASP A 90 23.04 0.07 -33.41
C ASP A 90 22.03 -0.86 -32.72
N THR A 91 21.52 -0.50 -31.53
CA THR A 91 20.49 -1.31 -30.85
C THR A 91 19.17 -1.41 -31.61
N GLN A 92 18.90 -0.51 -32.57
CA GLN A 92 17.71 -0.54 -33.42
C GLN A 92 17.94 -1.30 -34.74
N ASN A 93 19.16 -1.21 -35.28
CA ASN A 93 19.50 -1.70 -36.61
C ASN A 93 20.13 -3.10 -36.63
N ASP A 94 20.62 -3.62 -35.49
CA ASP A 94 21.24 -4.94 -35.41
C ASP A 94 20.20 -6.07 -35.54
N PRO A 95 20.27 -6.92 -36.58
CA PRO A 95 19.31 -8.01 -36.78
C PRO A 95 19.28 -9.02 -35.64
N SER A 96 20.39 -9.22 -34.92
CA SER A 96 20.47 -10.18 -33.81
C SER A 96 19.60 -9.78 -32.61
N LEU A 97 19.28 -8.48 -32.47
CA LEU A 97 18.48 -7.96 -31.37
C LEU A 97 16.98 -7.94 -31.66
N GLN A 98 16.58 -8.06 -32.93
CA GLN A 98 15.17 -7.98 -33.33
C GLN A 98 14.29 -9.06 -32.68
N VAL A 99 14.88 -10.21 -32.34
CA VAL A 99 14.20 -11.29 -31.60
C VAL A 99 13.68 -10.83 -30.24
N LEU A 100 14.31 -9.82 -29.63
CA LEU A 100 13.92 -9.29 -28.32
C LEU A 100 12.79 -8.27 -28.41
N TYR A 101 12.51 -7.69 -29.59
CA TYR A 101 11.59 -6.54 -29.69
C TYR A 101 10.14 -6.92 -29.38
N SER A 102 9.70 -8.11 -29.82
CA SER A 102 8.35 -8.60 -29.48
C SER A 102 8.18 -8.81 -27.99
N ASP A 103 9.24 -9.27 -27.32
CA ASP A 103 9.25 -9.54 -25.88
C ASP A 103 9.30 -8.23 -25.10
N ILE A 104 10.09 -7.24 -25.54
CA ILE A 104 10.07 -5.87 -25.00
C ILE A 104 8.66 -5.26 -25.15
N ALA A 105 8.04 -5.39 -26.32
CA ALA A 105 6.70 -4.88 -26.57
C ALA A 105 5.66 -5.59 -25.68
N SER A 106 5.75 -6.90 -25.53
CA SER A 106 4.83 -7.68 -24.70
C SER A 106 4.99 -7.42 -23.20
N ARG A 107 6.23 -7.20 -22.71
CA ARG A 107 6.51 -7.04 -21.28
C ARG A 107 6.42 -5.60 -20.80
N PHE A 108 6.82 -4.65 -21.64
CA PHE A 108 6.91 -3.23 -21.27
C PHE A 108 5.94 -2.34 -22.04
N GLY A 109 5.22 -2.85 -23.05
CA GLY A 109 4.36 -2.02 -23.90
C GLY A 109 5.16 -0.98 -24.70
N ILE A 110 6.42 -1.29 -25.04
CA ILE A 110 7.34 -0.41 -25.77
C ILE A 110 7.71 -1.07 -27.09
N ASP A 111 7.33 -0.45 -28.21
CA ASP A 111 7.84 -0.84 -29.52
C ASP A 111 9.25 -0.26 -29.70
N TRP A 112 10.27 -1.09 -29.46
CA TRP A 112 11.67 -0.65 -29.47
C TRP A 112 12.08 -0.01 -30.81
N SER A 113 11.52 -0.51 -31.92
CA SER A 113 11.83 0.00 -33.27
C SER A 113 11.38 1.45 -33.49
N ARG A 114 10.44 1.94 -32.67
CA ARG A 114 9.87 3.30 -32.76
C ARG A 114 10.40 4.25 -31.70
N VAL A 115 11.16 3.75 -30.73
CA VAL A 115 11.79 4.56 -29.68
C VAL A 115 12.66 5.62 -30.34
N GLN A 116 12.53 6.87 -29.90
CA GLN A 116 13.36 7.97 -30.38
C GLN A 116 14.54 8.18 -29.44
N TRP A 117 15.60 8.81 -29.95
CA TRP A 117 16.78 9.14 -29.13
C TRP A 117 16.41 9.95 -27.88
N SER A 118 15.47 10.91 -28.00
CA SER A 118 14.98 11.72 -26.89
C SER A 118 14.19 10.93 -25.84
N ASP A 119 13.63 9.76 -26.18
CA ASP A 119 12.91 8.92 -25.22
C ASP A 119 13.83 8.32 -24.15
N LEU A 120 15.13 8.17 -24.45
CA LEU A 120 16.11 7.69 -23.48
C LEU A 120 16.29 8.64 -22.29
N ARG A 121 15.68 9.83 -22.32
CA ARG A 121 15.51 10.65 -21.12
C ARG A 121 14.70 9.97 -20.01
N LYS A 122 13.84 9.02 -20.37
CA LYS A 122 13.04 8.21 -19.44
C LYS A 122 13.90 7.03 -18.95
N PRO A 123 14.06 6.82 -17.63
CA PRO A 123 14.93 5.79 -17.07
C PRO A 123 14.73 4.38 -17.63
N LEU A 124 13.49 3.92 -17.80
CA LEU A 124 13.19 2.59 -18.34
C LEU A 124 13.67 2.44 -19.79
N TYR A 125 13.52 3.48 -20.61
CA TYR A 125 13.98 3.47 -22.00
C TYR A 125 15.50 3.50 -22.07
N SER A 126 16.16 4.29 -21.23
CA SER A 126 17.62 4.27 -21.08
C SER A 126 18.14 2.91 -20.60
N GLY A 127 17.43 2.27 -19.65
CA GLY A 127 17.77 0.95 -19.13
C GLY A 127 17.63 -0.14 -20.18
N LEU A 128 16.56 -0.11 -20.99
CA LEU A 128 16.38 -1.02 -22.13
C LEU A 128 17.46 -0.82 -23.19
N ALA A 129 17.85 0.43 -23.48
CA ALA A 129 18.98 0.71 -24.38
C ALA A 129 20.27 0.11 -23.82
N GLY A 130 20.53 0.28 -22.52
CA GLY A 130 21.67 -0.31 -21.82
C GLY A 130 21.65 -1.84 -21.90
N ALA A 131 20.50 -2.47 -21.68
CA ALA A 131 20.36 -3.93 -21.72
C ALA A 131 20.63 -4.48 -23.12
N LEU A 132 20.06 -3.88 -24.15
CA LEU A 132 20.31 -4.25 -25.55
C LEU A 132 21.77 -4.04 -25.94
N PHE A 133 22.36 -2.93 -25.48
CA PHE A 133 23.78 -2.67 -25.68
C PHE A 133 24.65 -3.74 -25.02
N LEU A 134 24.33 -4.20 -23.80
CA LEU A 134 25.05 -5.30 -23.15
C LEU A 134 24.90 -6.61 -23.95
N VAL A 135 23.68 -6.96 -24.37
CA VAL A 135 23.44 -8.18 -25.15
C VAL A 135 24.25 -8.17 -26.44
N LYS A 136 24.20 -7.08 -27.19
CA LYS A 136 25.00 -6.90 -28.41
C LYS A 136 26.49 -7.02 -28.12
N THR A 137 26.97 -6.29 -27.12
CA THR A 137 28.42 -6.19 -26.89
C THR A 137 29.03 -7.50 -26.40
N PHE A 138 28.28 -8.27 -25.63
CA PHE A 138 28.76 -9.52 -25.04
C PHE A 138 28.26 -10.76 -25.76
N ASN A 139 27.52 -10.60 -26.86
CA ASN A 139 26.81 -11.70 -27.52
C ASN A 139 26.04 -12.56 -26.50
N ALA A 140 25.23 -11.87 -25.67
CA ALA A 140 24.46 -12.42 -24.54
C ALA A 140 25.26 -12.98 -23.34
N ASN A 141 26.60 -12.95 -23.35
CA ASN A 141 27.43 -13.52 -22.28
C ASN A 141 28.15 -12.45 -21.45
N VAL A 142 27.38 -11.71 -20.62
CA VAL A 142 27.95 -10.65 -19.77
C VAL A 142 28.99 -11.23 -18.80
N PRO A 143 30.18 -10.61 -18.65
CA PRO A 143 31.23 -11.12 -17.77
C PRO A 143 30.75 -11.23 -16.32
N ILE A 144 31.02 -12.38 -15.74
CA ILE A 144 30.75 -12.66 -14.33
C ILE A 144 31.75 -11.94 -13.42
N GLY A 145 31.27 -11.41 -12.29
CA GLY A 145 32.11 -10.72 -11.32
C GLY A 145 32.43 -9.26 -11.67
N VAL A 146 32.73 -8.47 -10.64
CA VAL A 146 32.95 -7.03 -10.79
C VAL A 146 34.28 -6.72 -11.48
N GLU A 147 35.30 -7.54 -11.26
CA GLU A 147 36.65 -7.37 -11.78
C GLU A 147 36.69 -7.54 -13.31
N ARG A 148 36.00 -8.56 -13.84
CA ARG A 148 35.92 -8.81 -15.29
C ARG A 148 35.09 -7.71 -15.98
N GLN A 149 34.00 -7.27 -15.36
CA GLN A 149 33.22 -6.13 -15.87
C GLN A 149 34.02 -4.82 -15.85
N ALA A 150 34.82 -4.58 -14.81
CA ALA A 150 35.68 -3.41 -14.70
C ALA A 150 36.79 -3.39 -15.76
N ALA A 151 37.46 -4.53 -15.97
CA ALA A 151 38.48 -4.69 -17.01
C ALA A 151 37.90 -4.44 -18.41
N TRP A 152 36.69 -4.94 -18.67
CA TRP A 152 35.98 -4.65 -19.91
C TRP A 152 35.60 -3.17 -20.03
N TYR A 153 35.08 -2.56 -18.97
CA TYR A 153 34.70 -1.15 -18.94
C TYR A 153 35.88 -0.24 -19.30
N GLN A 154 37.03 -0.49 -18.68
CA GLN A 154 38.28 0.20 -19.03
C GLN A 154 38.63 0.00 -20.51
N LYS A 155 38.66 -1.26 -20.98
CA LYS A 155 39.03 -1.56 -22.37
C LYS A 155 38.15 -0.82 -23.38
N LEU A 156 36.85 -0.71 -23.11
CA LEU A 156 35.90 -0.13 -24.04
C LEU A 156 35.87 1.40 -23.99
N TYR A 157 35.74 1.98 -22.79
CA TYR A 157 35.48 3.42 -22.63
C TYR A 157 36.75 4.23 -22.35
N PHE A 158 37.75 3.62 -21.72
CA PHE A 158 38.96 4.31 -21.27
C PHE A 158 40.23 3.47 -21.54
N PRO A 159 40.51 3.08 -22.80
CA PRO A 159 41.59 2.15 -23.12
C PRO A 159 42.98 2.64 -22.71
N ASN A 160 43.14 3.97 -22.54
CA ASN A 160 44.39 4.60 -22.14
C ASN A 160 44.44 4.96 -20.64
N ASP A 161 43.37 4.73 -19.88
CA ASP A 161 43.33 4.99 -18.43
C ASP A 161 43.51 3.68 -17.66
N VAL A 162 44.72 3.46 -17.15
CA VAL A 162 45.06 2.26 -16.37
C VAL A 162 44.35 2.18 -15.02
N MET A 163 43.77 3.29 -14.54
CA MET A 163 43.04 3.35 -13.27
C MET A 163 41.54 3.17 -13.44
N ALA A 164 41.01 3.11 -14.66
CA ALA A 164 39.57 3.04 -14.90
C ALA A 164 38.93 1.78 -14.29
N ALA A 165 39.54 0.60 -14.43
CA ALA A 165 39.01 -0.62 -13.82
C ALA A 165 39.06 -0.56 -12.28
N TYR A 166 40.14 -0.02 -11.71
CA TYR A 166 40.24 0.17 -10.26
C TYR A 166 39.18 1.15 -9.75
N ASN A 167 38.99 2.29 -10.41
CA ASN A 167 37.97 3.27 -10.04
C ASN A 167 36.56 2.69 -10.17
N PHE A 168 36.31 1.88 -11.21
CA PHE A 168 35.05 1.16 -11.37
C PHE A 168 34.77 0.26 -10.16
N THR A 169 35.71 -0.63 -9.80
CA THR A 169 35.53 -1.55 -8.66
C THR A 169 35.34 -0.79 -7.35
N LYS A 170 36.09 0.29 -7.14
CA LYS A 170 35.96 1.17 -5.98
C LYS A 170 34.58 1.82 -5.87
N LEU A 171 34.03 2.33 -6.98
CA LEU A 171 32.70 2.93 -7.02
C LEU A 171 31.61 1.88 -6.81
N VAL A 172 31.72 0.71 -7.45
CA VAL A 172 30.78 -0.40 -7.20
C VAL A 172 30.79 -0.83 -5.73
N GLY A 173 31.93 -0.79 -5.06
CA GLY A 173 32.03 -1.02 -3.63
C GLY A 173 31.15 -0.10 -2.77
N GLN A 174 30.76 1.09 -3.26
CA GLN A 174 29.89 2.03 -2.53
C GLN A 174 28.40 1.64 -2.58
N ILE A 175 27.97 0.94 -3.64
CA ILE A 175 26.60 0.42 -3.77
C ILE A 175 26.45 -1.01 -3.26
N ASN A 176 27.56 -1.70 -3.01
CA ASN A 176 27.61 -2.96 -2.26
C ASN A 176 27.46 -2.65 -0.76
N GLY A 177 26.28 -2.17 -0.36
CA GLY A 177 25.97 -1.87 1.03
C GLY A 177 25.82 -3.12 1.88
N ALA A 178 25.99 -2.95 3.20
CA ALA A 178 25.61 -3.97 4.19
C ALA A 178 24.18 -4.45 3.91
N CYS A 179 23.93 -5.75 4.06
CA CYS A 179 22.57 -6.23 3.93
C CYS A 179 21.75 -5.74 5.12
N ASN A 180 20.87 -4.76 4.87
CA ASN A 180 19.99 -4.20 5.91
C ASN A 180 18.79 -5.10 6.21
N ASN A 181 18.64 -6.23 5.52
CA ASN A 181 17.68 -7.25 5.89
C ASN A 181 18.25 -8.10 7.05
N ALA A 182 17.98 -7.67 8.27
CA ALA A 182 18.35 -8.40 9.47
C ALA A 182 17.41 -9.59 9.76
N ASN A 183 16.46 -9.91 8.88
CA ASN A 183 15.43 -10.91 9.16
C ASN A 183 15.36 -11.95 8.04
N LEU A 184 16.47 -12.67 7.88
CA LEU A 184 16.73 -13.65 6.83
C LEU A 184 17.21 -14.98 7.42
N ASP A 185 16.59 -16.08 7.00
CA ASP A 185 17.07 -17.45 7.21
C ASP A 185 17.65 -17.97 5.89
N LEU A 186 18.97 -18.11 5.83
CA LEU A 186 19.72 -18.49 4.62
C LEU A 186 20.33 -19.89 4.77
N ALA A 187 19.88 -20.84 3.96
CA ALA A 187 20.44 -22.19 3.94
C ALA A 187 21.26 -22.44 2.68
N PHE A 188 22.40 -23.11 2.84
CA PHE A 188 23.16 -23.67 1.71
C PHE A 188 23.03 -25.19 1.71
N LEU A 189 22.66 -25.73 0.54
CA LEU A 189 22.59 -27.15 0.23
C LEU A 189 23.66 -27.44 -0.81
N VAL A 190 24.79 -28.00 -0.39
CA VAL A 190 25.97 -28.15 -1.25
C VAL A 190 26.21 -29.62 -1.61
N ASP A 191 26.30 -29.90 -2.90
CA ASP A 191 26.63 -31.22 -3.40
C ASP A 191 28.06 -31.63 -2.99
N SER A 192 28.19 -32.88 -2.56
CA SER A 192 29.43 -33.56 -2.19
C SER A 192 29.54 -34.93 -2.86
N SER A 193 28.78 -35.17 -3.92
CA SER A 193 28.74 -36.40 -4.69
C SER A 193 30.08 -36.77 -5.32
N ALA A 194 30.18 -38.01 -5.78
CA ALA A 194 31.42 -38.57 -6.34
C ALA A 194 31.81 -37.98 -7.70
N SER A 195 30.96 -37.18 -8.35
CA SER A 195 31.30 -36.44 -9.58
C SER A 195 32.20 -35.24 -9.28
N LEU A 196 32.10 -34.65 -8.10
CA LEU A 196 32.98 -33.58 -7.65
C LEU A 196 34.34 -34.16 -7.24
N ASN A 197 35.40 -33.38 -7.40
CA ASN A 197 36.67 -33.65 -6.72
C ASN A 197 36.77 -32.81 -5.43
N PRO A 198 37.72 -33.13 -4.52
CA PRO A 198 37.86 -32.39 -3.26
C PRO A 198 38.20 -30.90 -3.42
N VAL A 199 38.83 -30.49 -4.53
CA VAL A 199 39.16 -29.09 -4.79
C VAL A 199 37.91 -28.30 -5.13
N ASP A 200 37.06 -28.84 -6.01
CA ASP A 200 35.80 -28.23 -6.42
C ASP A 200 34.82 -28.14 -5.24
N PHE A 201 34.73 -29.19 -4.43
CA PHE A 201 33.98 -29.15 -3.18
C PHE A 201 34.50 -28.05 -2.25
N GLY A 202 35.82 -27.93 -2.08
CA GLY A 202 36.44 -26.86 -1.29
C GLY A 202 36.13 -25.45 -1.82
N GLN A 203 36.01 -25.29 -3.14
CA GLN A 203 35.58 -24.02 -3.76
C GLN A 203 34.11 -23.71 -3.44
N ALA A 204 33.22 -24.70 -3.45
CA ALA A 204 31.83 -24.55 -3.04
C ALA A 204 31.71 -24.12 -1.56
N LEU A 205 32.49 -24.73 -0.67
CA LEU A 205 32.54 -24.33 0.75
C LEU A 205 33.03 -22.89 0.92
N THR A 206 34.08 -22.52 0.18
CA THR A 206 34.65 -21.17 0.23
C THR A 206 33.63 -20.14 -0.25
N PHE A 207 32.95 -20.42 -1.36
CA PHE A 207 31.87 -19.59 -1.88
C PHE A 207 30.75 -19.40 -0.86
N ALA A 208 30.20 -20.49 -0.30
CA ALA A 208 29.13 -20.41 0.70
C ALA A 208 29.53 -19.57 1.92
N ALA A 209 30.78 -19.72 2.39
CA ALA A 209 31.31 -18.90 3.47
C ALA A 209 31.46 -17.41 3.09
N ASN A 210 31.97 -17.10 1.90
CA ASN A 210 32.21 -15.73 1.43
C ASN A 210 30.90 -14.97 1.12
N VAL A 211 29.82 -15.67 0.75
CA VAL A 211 28.49 -15.04 0.59
C VAL A 211 28.07 -14.33 1.88
N LEU A 212 28.51 -14.78 3.05
CA LEU A 212 28.14 -14.23 4.36
C LEU A 212 28.83 -12.90 4.71
N ASP A 213 29.81 -12.44 3.93
CA ASP A 213 30.63 -11.27 4.25
C ASP A 213 29.82 -9.99 4.60
N PRO A 214 28.78 -9.57 3.84
CA PRO A 214 28.01 -8.36 4.12
C PRO A 214 26.86 -8.57 5.12
N PHE A 215 26.59 -9.80 5.54
CA PHE A 215 25.47 -10.12 6.43
C PHE A 215 25.89 -9.99 7.89
N THR A 216 25.02 -9.46 8.74
CA THR A 216 25.21 -9.58 10.19
C THR A 216 24.57 -10.89 10.64
N VAL A 217 25.38 -11.86 11.07
CA VAL A 217 24.90 -13.18 11.52
C VAL A 217 24.59 -13.13 13.01
N GLY A 218 23.44 -13.68 13.42
CA GLY A 218 23.05 -13.79 14.83
C GLY A 218 21.56 -14.13 15.01
N ALA A 219 21.17 -14.47 16.24
CA ALA A 219 19.81 -14.92 16.57
C ALA A 219 18.69 -13.97 16.11
N ASN A 220 18.90 -12.66 16.25
CA ASN A 220 17.95 -11.60 15.85
C ASN A 220 18.37 -10.91 14.54
N ALA A 221 19.27 -11.53 13.78
CA ALA A 221 19.84 -11.03 12.55
C ALA A 221 19.69 -12.10 11.45
N VAL A 222 20.67 -12.25 10.56
CA VAL A 222 20.69 -13.35 9.59
C VAL A 222 21.04 -14.65 10.31
N GLN A 223 20.19 -15.67 10.17
CA GLN A 223 20.48 -17.03 10.62
C GLN A 223 20.91 -17.87 9.42
N VAL A 224 21.90 -18.74 9.63
CA VAL A 224 22.48 -19.53 8.54
C VAL A 224 22.40 -21.01 8.90
N ALA A 225 22.01 -21.82 7.92
CA ALA A 225 22.11 -23.28 8.00
C ALA A 225 22.97 -23.80 6.85
N PHE A 226 23.64 -24.93 7.09
CA PHE A 226 24.49 -25.56 6.08
C PHE A 226 24.37 -27.07 6.14
N LEU A 227 24.09 -27.67 4.99
CA LEU A 227 24.10 -29.12 4.82
C LEU A 227 24.75 -29.51 3.50
N THR A 228 25.37 -30.68 3.51
CA THR A 228 25.89 -31.30 2.29
C THR A 228 25.02 -32.47 1.88
N PHE A 229 25.04 -32.85 0.61
CA PHE A 229 24.34 -34.03 0.14
C PHE A 229 25.18 -34.84 -0.84
N SER A 230 24.94 -36.15 -0.85
CA SER A 230 25.51 -37.11 -1.79
C SER A 230 24.61 -38.35 -1.80
N THR A 231 25.04 -39.48 -1.21
CA THR A 231 24.11 -40.55 -0.82
C THR A 231 23.43 -40.15 0.49
N GLY A 232 22.21 -39.68 0.40
CA GLY A 232 21.52 -38.96 1.47
C GLY A 232 22.07 -37.55 1.72
N TYR A 233 21.84 -37.01 2.92
CA TYR A 233 22.30 -35.69 3.32
C TYR A 233 23.02 -35.72 4.68
N LYS A 234 23.87 -34.71 4.92
CA LYS A 234 24.54 -34.47 6.19
C LYS A 234 24.30 -33.02 6.62
N THR A 235 23.50 -32.85 7.67
CA THR A 235 23.41 -31.56 8.37
C THR A 235 24.75 -31.27 9.04
N VAL A 236 25.38 -30.16 8.69
CA VAL A 236 26.58 -29.66 9.39
C VAL A 236 26.14 -28.81 10.58
N PHE A 237 25.16 -27.93 10.35
CA PHE A 237 24.46 -27.17 11.39
C PHE A 237 23.13 -26.59 10.88
N ASP A 238 22.18 -26.41 11.80
CA ASP A 238 20.88 -25.77 11.61
C ASP A 238 20.93 -24.27 11.98
N PHE A 239 19.80 -23.54 11.81
CA PHE A 239 19.76 -22.07 11.94
C PHE A 239 20.10 -21.53 13.33
N ASN A 240 19.84 -22.31 14.38
CA ASN A 240 20.03 -21.92 15.77
C ASN A 240 21.32 -22.44 16.42
N ASP A 241 22.17 -23.16 15.67
CA ASP A 241 23.42 -23.74 16.21
C ASP A 241 24.53 -22.69 16.39
N PHE A 242 24.53 -21.65 15.55
CA PHE A 242 25.54 -20.59 15.58
C PHE A 242 24.92 -19.19 15.62
N ASN A 243 25.57 -18.29 16.35
CA ASN A 243 25.18 -16.88 16.47
C ASN A 243 26.31 -15.91 16.09
N ASP A 244 27.39 -16.43 15.50
CA ASP A 244 28.58 -15.66 15.13
C ASP A 244 29.02 -16.00 13.70
N LYS A 245 29.32 -14.97 12.91
CA LYS A 245 29.70 -15.13 11.50
C LYS A 245 30.99 -15.93 11.35
N ALA A 246 32.01 -15.65 12.16
CA ALA A 246 33.30 -16.32 12.03
C ALA A 246 33.18 -17.81 12.36
N ALA A 247 32.39 -18.17 13.37
CA ALA A 247 32.06 -19.55 13.70
C ALA A 247 31.31 -20.26 12.57
N VAL A 248 30.30 -19.62 11.97
CA VAL A 248 29.58 -20.16 10.80
C VAL A 248 30.54 -20.40 9.62
N GLN A 249 31.36 -19.39 9.27
CA GLN A 249 32.31 -19.51 8.16
C GLN A 249 33.35 -20.61 8.41
N ALA A 250 33.82 -20.76 9.65
CA ALA A 250 34.74 -21.83 10.04
C ALA A 250 34.08 -23.21 9.94
N ALA A 251 32.83 -23.35 10.41
CA ALA A 251 32.07 -24.60 10.34
C ALA A 251 31.81 -25.04 8.90
N ILE A 252 31.44 -24.09 8.01
CA ILE A 252 31.28 -24.36 6.57
C ILE A 252 32.59 -24.88 5.98
N LYS A 253 33.71 -24.19 6.22
CA LYS A 253 35.03 -24.56 5.67
C LYS A 253 35.57 -25.88 6.23
N ALA A 254 35.06 -26.34 7.37
CA ALA A 254 35.43 -27.61 7.99
C ALA A 254 34.54 -28.80 7.57
N ALA A 255 33.51 -28.56 6.76
CA ALA A 255 32.62 -29.62 6.29
C ALA A 255 33.39 -30.71 5.53
N GLN A 256 33.07 -31.98 5.81
CA GLN A 256 33.76 -33.12 5.22
C GLN A 256 33.22 -33.42 3.83
N TYR A 257 34.13 -33.74 2.90
CA TYR A 257 33.77 -34.27 1.58
C TYR A 257 33.35 -35.74 1.73
N LEU A 258 32.08 -36.03 1.45
CA LEU A 258 31.48 -37.36 1.59
C LEU A 258 30.96 -37.84 0.23
N PRO A 259 31.81 -38.45 -0.63
CA PRO A 259 31.43 -38.86 -1.97
C PRO A 259 30.31 -39.92 -1.94
N GLY A 260 29.44 -39.87 -2.94
CA GLY A 260 28.30 -40.77 -3.08
C GLY A 260 27.48 -40.48 -4.33
N GLN A 261 26.21 -40.87 -4.30
CA GLN A 261 25.19 -40.50 -5.29
C GLN A 261 24.86 -39.00 -5.21
N THR A 262 23.84 -38.56 -5.93
CA THR A 262 23.38 -37.16 -5.95
C THR A 262 21.91 -37.11 -5.52
N ASP A 263 21.64 -37.46 -4.26
CA ASP A 263 20.30 -37.55 -3.66
C ASP A 263 19.76 -36.17 -3.26
N THR A 264 19.66 -35.27 -4.24
CA THR A 264 19.14 -33.89 -4.08
C THR A 264 17.74 -33.89 -3.46
N ASP A 265 16.94 -34.92 -3.75
CA ASP A 265 15.60 -35.10 -3.20
C ASP A 265 15.58 -35.26 -1.67
N GLN A 266 16.57 -35.97 -1.11
CA GLN A 266 16.68 -36.16 0.34
C GLN A 266 17.06 -34.87 1.06
N ALA A 267 17.99 -34.10 0.49
CA ALA A 267 18.37 -32.78 0.97
C ALA A 267 17.18 -31.80 0.97
N LEU A 268 16.43 -31.76 -0.14
CA LEU A 268 15.24 -30.94 -0.28
C LEU A 268 14.11 -31.39 0.65
N ASN A 269 13.95 -32.70 0.85
CA ASN A 269 12.96 -33.23 1.78
C ASN A 269 13.26 -32.79 3.23
N TYR A 270 14.53 -32.88 3.66
CA TYR A 270 14.94 -32.34 4.96
C TYR A 270 14.69 -30.83 5.04
N ALA A 271 15.09 -30.09 4.00
CA ALA A 271 14.91 -28.65 3.94
C ALA A 271 13.43 -28.25 4.12
N ALA A 272 12.53 -28.92 3.39
CA ALA A 272 11.10 -28.65 3.43
C ALA A 272 10.44 -29.13 4.73
N SER A 273 10.70 -30.35 5.18
CA SER A 273 10.01 -30.97 6.32
C SER A 273 10.48 -30.44 7.67
N THR A 274 11.77 -30.13 7.79
CA THR A 274 12.45 -29.91 9.07
C THR A 274 13.15 -28.56 9.11
N LEU A 275 14.12 -28.30 8.22
CA LEU A 275 15.01 -27.13 8.33
C LEU A 275 14.24 -25.80 8.32
N PHE A 276 13.39 -25.60 7.30
CA PHE A 276 12.59 -24.36 7.14
C PHE A 276 11.21 -24.43 7.83
N ASN A 277 10.95 -25.49 8.60
CA ASN A 277 9.74 -25.60 9.37
C ASN A 277 9.89 -24.86 10.70
N ALA A 278 9.22 -23.72 10.86
CA ALA A 278 9.33 -22.91 12.07
C ALA A 278 8.83 -23.62 13.37
N ALA A 279 8.12 -24.74 13.24
CA ALA A 279 7.73 -25.58 14.38
C ALA A 279 8.76 -26.66 14.74
N SER A 280 9.83 -26.81 13.96
CA SER A 280 10.91 -27.77 14.23
C SER A 280 11.92 -27.21 15.23
N ALA A 281 12.83 -28.07 15.68
CA ALA A 281 13.95 -27.67 16.53
C ALA A 281 15.09 -26.96 15.76
N SER A 282 15.01 -26.86 14.42
CA SER A 282 16.08 -26.33 13.56
C SER A 282 16.18 -24.81 13.52
N GLY A 283 15.30 -24.10 14.24
CA GLY A 283 15.45 -22.66 14.49
C GLY A 283 14.88 -21.71 13.43
N ALA A 284 14.34 -22.19 12.31
CA ALA A 284 13.73 -21.34 11.29
C ALA A 284 12.63 -20.44 11.89
N ARG A 285 12.59 -19.19 11.46
CA ARG A 285 11.65 -18.19 12.02
C ARG A 285 10.42 -18.09 11.14
N ALA A 286 9.22 -18.03 11.71
CA ALA A 286 8.00 -17.88 10.91
C ALA A 286 8.00 -16.56 10.12
N ALA A 287 8.34 -15.46 10.81
CA ALA A 287 8.30 -14.09 10.29
C ALA A 287 9.63 -13.64 9.66
N SER A 288 10.36 -14.49 8.93
CA SER A 288 11.62 -14.17 8.25
C SER A 288 11.54 -14.40 6.73
N ALA A 289 12.37 -13.69 5.96
CA ALA A 289 12.65 -14.08 4.58
C ALA A 289 13.42 -15.41 4.60
N LYS A 290 13.10 -16.34 3.70
CA LYS A 290 13.71 -17.67 3.66
C LYS A 290 14.33 -17.90 2.29
N VAL A 291 15.62 -18.22 2.29
CA VAL A 291 16.38 -18.44 1.06
C VAL A 291 17.14 -19.74 1.16
N ALA A 292 17.02 -20.60 0.15
CA ALA A 292 17.84 -21.79 -0.02
C ALA A 292 18.71 -21.62 -1.27
N VAL A 293 20.02 -21.81 -1.12
CA VAL A 293 20.99 -21.81 -2.23
C VAL A 293 21.49 -23.23 -2.42
N ILE A 294 21.17 -23.81 -3.57
CA ILE A 294 21.59 -25.16 -3.97
C ILE A 294 22.80 -25.04 -4.89
N VAL A 295 23.88 -25.75 -4.60
CA VAL A 295 25.06 -25.84 -5.47
C VAL A 295 25.25 -27.30 -5.86
N THR A 296 25.24 -27.61 -7.16
CA THR A 296 25.27 -28.97 -7.70
C THR A 296 26.05 -29.02 -9.02
N ASP A 297 26.78 -30.11 -9.30
CA ASP A 297 27.46 -30.32 -10.60
C ASP A 297 26.71 -31.26 -11.54
N GLY A 298 25.72 -31.98 -11.01
CA GLY A 298 25.09 -33.09 -11.71
C GLY A 298 23.58 -33.11 -11.62
N LYS A 299 23.03 -34.07 -12.38
CA LYS A 299 21.63 -34.45 -12.38
C LYS A 299 21.27 -35.16 -11.08
N ALA A 300 20.13 -34.85 -10.47
CA ALA A 300 19.71 -35.59 -9.28
C ALA A 300 19.45 -37.07 -9.61
N THR A 301 19.82 -37.96 -8.70
CA THR A 301 19.59 -39.40 -8.86
C THR A 301 18.08 -39.70 -8.95
N HIS A 302 17.27 -38.93 -8.23
CA HIS A 302 15.81 -39.02 -8.21
C HIS A 302 15.14 -37.70 -8.65
N SER A 303 15.41 -37.22 -9.87
CA SER A 303 14.93 -35.90 -10.37
C SER A 303 13.45 -35.59 -10.12
N ALA A 304 12.53 -36.54 -10.36
CA ALA A 304 11.10 -36.31 -10.14
C ALA A 304 10.76 -36.04 -8.65
N SER A 305 11.37 -36.81 -7.75
CA SER A 305 11.26 -36.62 -6.30
C SER A 305 11.86 -35.26 -5.89
N ALA A 306 13.02 -34.90 -6.44
CA ALA A 306 13.66 -33.62 -6.16
C ALA A 306 12.77 -32.43 -6.57
N VAL A 307 12.14 -32.49 -7.74
CA VAL A 307 11.20 -31.45 -8.21
C VAL A 307 9.98 -31.32 -7.29
N GLU A 308 9.42 -32.45 -6.83
CA GLU A 308 8.31 -32.45 -5.87
C GLU A 308 8.72 -31.79 -4.54
N LYS A 309 9.89 -32.17 -3.98
CA LYS A 309 10.38 -31.61 -2.72
C LYS A 309 10.80 -30.14 -2.82
N ALA A 310 11.37 -29.73 -3.96
CA ALA A 310 11.61 -28.32 -4.24
C ALA A 310 10.29 -27.53 -4.31
N LYS A 311 9.24 -28.10 -4.91
CA LYS A 311 7.92 -27.48 -4.92
C LYS A 311 7.36 -27.31 -3.50
N GLU A 312 7.41 -28.37 -2.68
CA GLU A 312 6.99 -28.28 -1.26
C GLU A 312 7.75 -27.19 -0.50
N LEU A 313 9.06 -27.07 -0.73
CA LEU A 313 9.91 -26.04 -0.15
C LEU A 313 9.47 -24.63 -0.58
N ARG A 314 9.21 -24.42 -1.88
CA ARG A 314 8.69 -23.15 -2.41
C ARG A 314 7.29 -22.81 -1.90
N ASP A 315 6.41 -23.80 -1.77
CA ASP A 315 5.05 -23.63 -1.22
C ASP A 315 5.06 -23.21 0.26
N LYS A 316 6.17 -23.48 0.98
CA LYS A 316 6.44 -22.97 2.34
C LYS A 316 6.96 -21.53 2.35
N GLY A 317 7.10 -20.89 1.19
CA GLY A 317 7.57 -19.51 1.07
C GLY A 317 9.09 -19.37 1.11
N VAL A 318 9.82 -20.42 0.76
CA VAL A 318 11.28 -20.37 0.61
C VAL A 318 11.63 -20.02 -0.83
N THR A 319 12.43 -18.97 -1.01
CA THR A 319 13.02 -18.62 -2.31
C THR A 319 14.22 -19.53 -2.57
N VAL A 320 14.16 -20.32 -3.64
CA VAL A 320 15.18 -21.30 -4.01
C VAL A 320 16.03 -20.77 -5.16
N PHE A 321 17.33 -20.59 -4.92
CA PHE A 321 18.36 -20.33 -5.91
C PHE A 321 19.12 -21.62 -6.22
N VAL A 322 19.39 -21.86 -7.49
CA VAL A 322 20.08 -23.08 -7.93
C VAL A 322 21.27 -22.70 -8.79
N ILE A 323 22.44 -23.18 -8.39
CA ILE A 323 23.72 -22.98 -9.07
C ILE A 323 24.17 -24.35 -9.58
N GLY A 324 24.08 -24.54 -10.89
CA GLY A 324 24.69 -25.66 -11.60
C GLY A 324 26.12 -25.33 -11.99
N VAL A 325 27.04 -26.28 -11.83
CA VAL A 325 28.43 -26.11 -12.27
C VAL A 325 28.85 -27.26 -13.18
N GLY A 326 29.45 -26.94 -14.33
CA GLY A 326 29.95 -27.94 -15.28
C GLY A 326 29.00 -28.24 -16.43
N ASP A 327 29.53 -28.98 -17.41
CA ASP A 327 28.84 -29.25 -18.68
C ASP A 327 27.75 -30.34 -18.57
N GLN A 328 27.69 -31.06 -17.45
CA GLN A 328 26.73 -32.16 -17.22
C GLN A 328 25.40 -31.69 -16.61
N VAL A 329 25.26 -30.39 -16.36
CA VAL A 329 24.08 -29.79 -15.74
C VAL A 329 22.87 -29.87 -16.67
N ASP A 330 21.76 -30.44 -16.18
CA ASP A 330 20.47 -30.38 -16.86
C ASP A 330 19.73 -29.10 -16.47
N ARG A 331 19.76 -28.11 -17.37
CA ARG A 331 19.11 -26.81 -17.15
C ARG A 331 17.61 -26.94 -16.85
N ASN A 332 16.91 -27.90 -17.47
CA ASN A 332 15.48 -28.07 -17.26
C ASN A 332 15.16 -28.59 -15.86
N GLU A 333 16.04 -29.43 -15.32
CA GLU A 333 15.93 -29.89 -13.93
C GLU A 333 16.16 -28.71 -12.97
N LEU A 334 17.24 -27.94 -13.14
CA LEU A 334 17.51 -26.79 -12.26
C LEU A 334 16.37 -25.76 -12.27
N ASP A 335 15.84 -25.49 -13.46
CA ASP A 335 14.67 -24.64 -13.69
C ASP A 335 13.41 -25.13 -12.97
N SER A 336 13.30 -26.45 -12.72
CA SER A 336 12.19 -27.05 -11.99
C SER A 336 12.40 -27.03 -10.47
N LEU A 337 13.65 -26.90 -10.02
CA LEU A 337 14.03 -26.78 -8.60
C LEU A 337 13.96 -25.32 -8.10
N ALA A 338 14.30 -24.36 -8.93
CA ALA A 338 14.37 -22.95 -8.55
C ALA A 338 13.00 -22.26 -8.38
N THR A 339 13.02 -21.10 -7.73
CA THR A 339 11.88 -20.18 -7.69
C THR A 339 11.78 -19.40 -9.00
N GLN A 340 10.56 -19.14 -9.47
CA GLN A 340 10.37 -18.32 -10.67
C GLN A 340 10.60 -16.82 -10.36
N PRO A 341 11.18 -16.06 -11.29
CA PRO A 341 11.60 -16.49 -12.61
C PRO A 341 12.98 -17.16 -12.65
N ASN A 342 13.13 -18.19 -13.49
CA ASN A 342 14.39 -18.94 -13.63
C ASN A 342 15.58 -18.07 -14.08
N CYS A 343 15.33 -16.99 -14.83
CA CYS A 343 16.38 -16.10 -15.32
C CYS A 343 17.12 -15.34 -14.20
N THR A 344 16.53 -15.22 -13.02
CA THR A 344 17.17 -14.60 -11.84
C THR A 344 17.57 -15.62 -10.77
N HIS A 345 16.95 -16.81 -10.76
CA HIS A 345 17.14 -17.82 -9.71
C HIS A 345 17.97 -19.04 -10.12
N VAL A 346 18.27 -19.23 -11.41
CA VAL A 346 19.10 -20.34 -11.90
C VAL A 346 20.37 -19.81 -12.55
N GLN A 347 21.50 -20.24 -12.01
CA GLN A 347 22.81 -19.91 -12.52
C GLN A 347 23.53 -21.16 -12.99
N VAL A 348 24.11 -21.10 -14.18
CA VAL A 348 24.96 -22.18 -14.71
C VAL A 348 26.35 -21.60 -14.91
N LEU A 349 27.33 -22.24 -14.28
CA LEU A 349 28.74 -21.92 -14.39
C LEU A 349 29.46 -23.06 -15.08
N LYS A 350 30.58 -22.74 -15.73
CA LYS A 350 31.42 -23.76 -16.35
C LYS A 350 32.28 -24.47 -15.29
N ASP A 351 32.89 -23.71 -14.40
CA ASP A 351 33.90 -24.21 -13.46
C ASP A 351 33.61 -23.68 -12.05
N TYR A 352 33.93 -24.47 -11.02
CA TYR A 352 33.74 -24.09 -9.60
C TYR A 352 34.56 -22.85 -9.22
N GLN A 353 35.63 -22.54 -9.97
CA GLN A 353 36.46 -21.35 -9.77
C GLN A 353 35.71 -20.04 -10.02
N ASP A 354 34.63 -20.07 -10.81
CA ASP A 354 33.81 -18.90 -11.10
C ASP A 354 32.71 -18.67 -10.03
N LEU A 355 32.53 -19.56 -9.04
CA LEU A 355 31.50 -19.43 -8.01
C LEU A 355 31.62 -18.12 -7.22
N ASP A 356 32.83 -17.73 -6.81
CA ASP A 356 33.04 -16.51 -6.03
C ASP A 356 32.61 -15.25 -6.80
N ALA A 357 32.60 -15.31 -8.14
CA ALA A 357 32.12 -14.22 -8.97
C ALA A 357 30.58 -14.04 -8.91
N LEU A 358 29.82 -15.06 -8.49
CA LEU A 358 28.37 -14.96 -8.19
C LEU A 358 28.07 -14.39 -6.80
N ARG A 359 29.07 -14.23 -5.94
CA ARG A 359 28.88 -13.83 -4.54
C ARG A 359 27.96 -12.62 -4.40
N SER A 360 28.22 -11.56 -5.16
CA SER A 360 27.42 -10.33 -5.11
C SER A 360 25.97 -10.54 -5.58
N GLU A 361 25.74 -11.46 -6.51
CA GLU A 361 24.42 -11.82 -7.02
C GLU A 361 23.60 -12.51 -5.94
N ILE A 362 24.16 -13.55 -5.33
CA ILE A 362 23.48 -14.25 -4.24
C ILE A 362 23.27 -13.31 -3.04
N GLN A 363 24.23 -12.45 -2.70
CA GLN A 363 24.09 -11.45 -1.66
C GLN A 363 22.92 -10.49 -1.94
N GLN A 364 22.88 -9.91 -3.14
CA GLN A 364 21.84 -8.95 -3.51
C GLN A 364 20.46 -9.58 -3.47
N VAL A 365 20.30 -10.76 -4.07
CA VAL A 365 18.97 -11.38 -4.14
C VAL A 365 18.53 -11.92 -2.79
N SER A 366 19.45 -12.50 -2.00
CA SER A 366 19.13 -12.93 -0.63
C SER A 366 18.74 -11.74 0.25
N CYS A 367 19.40 -10.60 0.10
CA CYS A 367 19.09 -9.41 0.89
C CYS A 367 17.73 -8.81 0.55
N LYS A 368 17.38 -8.79 -0.75
CA LYS A 368 16.09 -8.26 -1.23
C LYS A 368 14.94 -9.26 -1.15
N ALA A 369 15.21 -10.52 -0.77
CA ALA A 369 14.21 -11.57 -0.69
C ALA A 369 13.02 -11.14 0.20
N PRO A 370 11.77 -11.27 -0.30
CA PRO A 370 10.61 -10.88 0.48
C PRO A 370 10.30 -11.91 1.57
N VAL A 371 9.73 -11.44 2.67
CA VAL A 371 9.03 -12.29 3.64
C VAL A 371 7.72 -12.73 3.00
N ILE A 372 7.52 -14.04 2.86
CA ILE A 372 6.27 -14.59 2.33
C ILE A 372 5.26 -14.69 3.47
N LEU A 373 4.18 -13.90 3.41
CA LEU A 373 3.13 -13.93 4.44
C LEU A 373 1.93 -14.75 3.95
N LYS A 374 1.40 -15.54 4.88
CA LYS A 374 0.11 -16.24 4.78
C LYS A 374 -0.83 -15.66 5.82
N GLU A 375 -2.08 -16.14 5.88
CA GLU A 375 -3.00 -15.79 6.96
C GLU A 375 -2.34 -15.93 8.34
N GLY A 376 -2.44 -14.89 9.17
CA GLY A 376 -1.79 -14.84 10.47
C GLY A 376 -1.48 -13.42 10.94
N ASN A 377 -0.94 -13.31 12.16
CA ASN A 377 -0.43 -12.08 12.75
C ASN A 377 1.08 -12.21 12.94
N TYR A 378 1.84 -11.27 12.39
CA TYR A 378 3.30 -11.27 12.41
C TYR A 378 3.81 -9.94 12.96
N THR A 379 4.84 -10.01 13.80
CA THR A 379 5.49 -8.84 14.38
C THR A 379 6.89 -8.68 13.79
N PHE A 380 7.22 -7.46 13.37
CA PHE A 380 8.51 -7.12 12.78
C PHE A 380 9.15 -5.97 13.55
N ALA A 381 10.48 -6.03 13.70
CA ALA A 381 11.25 -4.95 14.29
C ALA A 381 11.29 -3.74 13.35
N CYS A 382 11.24 -2.55 13.94
CA CYS A 382 11.46 -1.30 13.23
C CYS A 382 12.97 -1.00 13.07
N GLY A 383 13.30 -0.04 12.20
CA GLY A 383 14.67 0.39 11.93
C GLY A 383 15.25 -0.11 10.60
N THR A 384 14.52 -0.96 9.88
CA THR A 384 14.90 -1.49 8.56
C THR A 384 13.72 -1.44 7.59
N THR A 385 14.01 -1.43 6.29
CA THR A 385 12.98 -1.67 5.27
C THR A 385 12.77 -3.18 5.11
N SER A 386 11.52 -3.62 5.13
CA SER A 386 11.15 -5.02 4.92
C SER A 386 10.26 -5.16 3.70
N ASN A 387 10.57 -6.15 2.87
CA ASN A 387 9.78 -6.48 1.68
C ASN A 387 8.91 -7.70 1.98
N PHE A 388 7.69 -7.69 1.48
CA PHE A 388 6.70 -8.75 1.70
C PHE A 388 6.09 -9.18 0.38
N ARG A 389 5.74 -10.46 0.29
CA ARG A 389 4.94 -11.01 -0.79
C ARG A 389 3.78 -11.79 -0.18
N ILE A 390 2.57 -11.43 -0.59
CA ILE A 390 1.33 -11.97 -0.07
C ILE A 390 0.59 -12.59 -1.26
N ALA A 391 0.34 -13.89 -1.21
CA ALA A 391 -0.39 -14.59 -2.25
C ALA A 391 -1.89 -14.40 -2.03
N ILE A 392 -2.54 -13.66 -2.93
CA ILE A 392 -3.96 -13.35 -2.82
C ILE A 392 -4.82 -14.54 -3.27
N ASN A 393 -5.67 -15.05 -2.39
CA ASN A 393 -6.59 -16.16 -2.67
C ASN A 393 -8.04 -15.77 -2.34
N GLY A 394 -8.64 -14.94 -3.21
CA GLY A 394 -10.00 -14.42 -3.03
C GLY A 394 -10.00 -13.06 -2.33
N ASN A 395 -10.67 -12.96 -1.19
CA ASN A 395 -10.80 -11.71 -0.45
C ASN A 395 -9.81 -11.70 0.72
N GLU A 396 -8.84 -10.81 0.67
CA GLU A 396 -7.81 -10.67 1.71
C GLU A 396 -7.79 -9.25 2.27
N THR A 397 -7.62 -9.16 3.59
CA THR A 397 -7.40 -7.90 4.28
C THR A 397 -6.03 -7.95 4.93
N ILE A 398 -5.20 -6.97 4.61
CA ILE A 398 -3.86 -6.78 5.18
C ILE A 398 -3.91 -5.54 6.07
N THR A 399 -3.67 -5.72 7.36
CA THR A 399 -3.61 -4.62 8.34
C THR A 399 -2.18 -4.42 8.80
N ILE A 400 -1.69 -3.19 8.73
CA ILE A 400 -0.37 -2.79 9.23
C ILE A 400 -0.56 -1.82 10.40
N ARG A 401 0.07 -2.14 11.53
CA ARG A 401 -0.02 -1.36 12.77
C ARG A 401 1.33 -1.20 13.44
N PRO A 402 1.95 -0.01 13.44
CA PRO A 402 3.14 0.25 14.24
C PRO A 402 2.77 0.45 15.71
N ALA A 403 3.57 -0.10 16.63
CA ALA A 403 3.36 0.11 18.07
C ALA A 403 3.57 1.58 18.48
N ASN A 404 4.51 2.27 17.81
CA ASN A 404 4.83 3.67 18.02
C ASN A 404 5.19 4.35 16.70
N GLY A 405 4.97 5.66 16.63
CA GLY A 405 5.36 6.46 15.46
C GLY A 405 4.57 6.09 14.21
N PHE A 406 5.25 6.06 13.07
CA PHE A 406 4.65 5.65 11.80
C PHE A 406 5.57 4.76 10.96
N VAL A 407 4.97 4.08 9.99
CA VAL A 407 5.67 3.38 8.89
C VAL A 407 5.05 3.77 7.55
N ASP A 408 5.89 3.94 6.53
CA ASP A 408 5.43 4.17 5.16
C ASP A 408 5.33 2.83 4.42
N ILE A 409 4.22 2.62 3.72
CA ILE A 409 3.94 1.39 2.96
C ILE A 409 3.84 1.74 1.48
N TYR A 410 4.62 1.04 0.66
CA TYR A 410 4.58 1.07 -0.80
C TYR A 410 4.07 -0.27 -1.30
N GLY A 411 3.00 -0.27 -2.09
CA GLY A 411 2.37 -1.49 -2.58
C GLY A 411 2.33 -1.58 -4.09
N SER A 412 2.47 -2.79 -4.62
CA SER A 412 2.34 -3.09 -6.05
C SER A 412 1.99 -4.56 -6.30
N PHE A 413 1.21 -4.79 -7.35
CA PHE A 413 0.96 -6.07 -8.02
C PHE A 413 1.82 -6.25 -9.28
N LEU A 414 2.55 -5.21 -9.69
CA LEU A 414 3.38 -5.17 -10.91
C LEU A 414 4.87 -5.28 -10.61
N ASN A 415 5.35 -4.58 -9.57
CA ASN A 415 6.76 -4.55 -9.19
C ASN A 415 6.97 -5.38 -7.90
N PRO A 416 7.82 -6.43 -7.94
CA PRO A 416 8.17 -7.22 -6.76
C PRO A 416 8.87 -6.45 -5.65
N ASN A 417 9.47 -5.29 -5.98
CA ASN A 417 10.23 -4.43 -5.06
C ASN A 417 9.70 -2.99 -5.09
N PRO A 418 8.44 -2.75 -4.67
CA PRO A 418 7.84 -1.42 -4.72
C PRO A 418 8.62 -0.45 -3.83
N ASN A 419 8.75 0.79 -4.28
CA ASN A 419 9.45 1.84 -3.55
C ASN A 419 8.90 3.21 -3.94
N THR A 420 9.52 4.29 -3.48
CA THR A 420 9.10 5.67 -3.78
C THR A 420 9.02 6.00 -5.28
N ALA A 421 9.83 5.35 -6.11
CA ALA A 421 9.93 5.62 -7.54
C ALA A 421 8.96 4.76 -8.36
N PHE A 422 8.65 3.55 -7.92
CA PHE A 422 7.68 2.66 -8.56
C PHE A 422 6.78 1.99 -7.51
N ASN A 423 5.53 2.44 -7.43
CA ASN A 423 4.47 1.82 -6.62
C ASN A 423 3.09 2.13 -7.21
N GLU A 424 2.15 1.19 -7.08
CA GLU A 424 0.75 1.43 -7.47
C GLU A 424 0.00 2.21 -6.41
N PHE A 425 0.33 1.99 -5.13
CA PHE A 425 -0.17 2.81 -4.04
C PHE A 425 0.88 3.06 -2.96
N LYS A 426 0.66 4.15 -2.24
CA LYS A 426 1.36 4.49 -1.01
C LYS A 426 0.34 4.76 0.09
N THR A 427 0.60 4.25 1.27
CA THR A 427 -0.15 4.60 2.48
C THR A 427 0.80 4.69 3.68
N ARG A 428 0.29 5.16 4.82
CA ARG A 428 1.07 5.33 6.05
C ARG A 428 0.28 4.82 7.24
N ALA A 429 0.81 3.85 7.96
CA ALA A 429 0.23 3.44 9.23
C ALA A 429 0.86 4.27 10.36
N THR A 430 0.06 4.68 11.34
CA THR A 430 0.52 5.34 12.57
C THR A 430 0.07 4.55 13.79
N SER A 431 0.68 4.79 14.95
CA SER A 431 0.28 4.11 16.20
C SER A 431 -1.15 4.41 16.66
N SER A 432 -1.81 5.40 16.05
CA SER A 432 -3.21 5.76 16.32
C SER A 432 -4.15 5.44 15.15
N ARG A 433 -3.62 5.03 13.98
CA ARG A 433 -4.41 4.80 12.77
C ARG A 433 -3.75 3.72 11.91
N ASP A 434 -4.37 2.54 11.90
CA ASP A 434 -3.94 1.41 11.09
C ASP A 434 -4.01 1.74 9.59
N ALA A 435 -3.13 1.13 8.81
CA ALA A 435 -3.32 1.02 7.36
C ALA A 435 -3.95 -0.33 7.04
N ILE A 436 -5.06 -0.33 6.31
CA ILE A 436 -5.77 -1.53 5.87
C ILE A 436 -5.81 -1.54 4.34
N ILE A 437 -5.30 -2.63 3.77
CA ILE A 437 -5.36 -2.91 2.34
C ILE A 437 -6.33 -4.07 2.16
N TYR A 438 -7.47 -3.82 1.54
CA TYR A 438 -8.45 -4.83 1.20
C TYR A 438 -8.31 -5.18 -0.28
N VAL A 439 -8.04 -6.44 -0.59
CA VAL A 439 -7.86 -6.95 -1.94
C VAL A 439 -8.96 -7.96 -2.22
N GLN A 440 -9.63 -7.80 -3.36
CA GLN A 440 -10.71 -8.65 -3.83
C GLN A 440 -10.55 -8.94 -5.32
N ASP A 441 -10.90 -10.17 -5.73
CA ASP A 441 -10.93 -10.62 -7.12
C ASP A 441 -9.59 -10.41 -7.86
N GLU A 442 -8.48 -10.64 -7.15
CA GLU A 442 -7.12 -10.58 -7.71
C GLU A 442 -6.41 -11.92 -7.51
N SER A 443 -5.67 -12.33 -8.54
CA SER A 443 -4.90 -13.59 -8.57
C SER A 443 -3.40 -13.37 -8.53
N ARG A 444 -2.95 -12.14 -8.80
CA ARG A 444 -1.56 -11.74 -8.66
C ARG A 444 -1.20 -11.56 -7.19
N PRO A 445 0.04 -11.91 -6.80
CA PRO A 445 0.52 -11.62 -5.46
C PRO A 445 0.63 -10.10 -5.25
N LEU A 446 0.32 -9.65 -4.04
CA LEU A 446 0.61 -8.31 -3.57
C LEU A 446 2.03 -8.24 -3.01
N TYR A 447 2.81 -7.29 -3.50
CA TYR A 447 4.12 -6.95 -2.98
C TYR A 447 4.03 -5.68 -2.16
N LEU A 448 4.64 -5.68 -0.97
CA LEU A 448 4.72 -4.51 -0.10
C LEU A 448 6.17 -4.24 0.28
N SER A 449 6.54 -2.97 0.34
CA SER A 449 7.75 -2.52 1.03
C SER A 449 7.34 -1.60 2.16
N ILE A 450 7.66 -2.01 3.40
CA ILE A 450 7.37 -1.23 4.60
C ILE A 450 8.67 -0.59 5.06
N VAL A 451 8.71 0.73 5.01
CA VAL A 451 9.88 1.54 5.35
C VAL A 451 9.75 2.02 6.79
N SER A 452 10.63 1.50 7.64
CA SER A 452 10.81 1.93 9.04
C SER A 452 12.23 2.42 9.32
N GLN A 453 12.97 2.79 8.27
CA GLN A 453 14.33 3.33 8.35
C GLN A 453 14.36 4.75 7.78
N GLY A 454 14.91 5.70 8.54
CA GLY A 454 14.96 7.11 8.13
C GLY A 454 15.41 8.03 9.26
N THR A 455 15.55 9.32 8.94
CA THR A 455 15.99 10.36 9.88
C THR A 455 14.84 11.05 10.60
N ASP A 456 13.59 10.80 10.18
CA ASP A 456 12.40 11.38 10.78
C ASP A 456 12.31 10.98 12.27
N PRO A 457 12.19 11.94 13.19
CA PRO A 457 12.20 11.65 14.62
C PRO A 457 11.00 10.82 15.09
N VAL A 458 9.88 10.83 14.34
CA VAL A 458 8.61 10.16 14.66
C VAL A 458 8.44 8.85 13.89
N LEU A 459 9.38 8.49 13.01
CA LEU A 459 9.39 7.17 12.36
C LEU A 459 9.48 6.08 13.42
N CYS A 460 8.88 4.91 13.17
CA CYS A 460 9.11 3.76 14.04
C CYS A 460 10.61 3.39 14.04
N LYS A 461 11.27 3.42 15.20
CA LYS A 461 12.73 3.23 15.33
C LYS A 461 13.09 1.86 15.92
N ALA A 462 14.36 1.51 15.77
CA ALA A 462 14.96 0.31 16.38
C ALA A 462 14.61 0.21 17.88
N GLY A 463 14.17 -0.97 18.32
CA GLY A 463 13.65 -1.21 19.67
C GLY A 463 12.13 -1.14 19.80
N SER A 464 11.42 -0.69 18.76
CA SER A 464 9.96 -0.80 18.61
C SER A 464 9.62 -1.78 17.48
N ASN A 465 8.34 -2.15 17.36
CA ASN A 465 7.85 -3.10 16.37
C ASN A 465 6.63 -2.56 15.61
N TYR A 466 6.31 -3.22 14.50
CA TYR A 466 5.01 -3.11 13.82
C TYR A 466 4.44 -4.51 13.55
N GLU A 467 3.12 -4.60 13.51
CA GLU A 467 2.38 -5.80 13.17
C GLU A 467 1.95 -5.75 11.71
N VAL A 468 1.98 -6.91 11.05
CA VAL A 468 1.31 -7.16 9.77
C VAL A 468 0.35 -8.32 9.98
N ILE A 469 -0.93 -8.08 9.79
CA ILE A 469 -2.00 -9.05 10.00
C ILE A 469 -2.64 -9.32 8.64
N VAL A 470 -2.65 -10.59 8.22
CA VAL A 470 -3.28 -11.04 6.97
C VAL A 470 -4.48 -11.89 7.33
N THR A 471 -5.67 -11.54 6.84
CA THR A 471 -6.91 -12.30 7.05
C THR A 471 -7.63 -12.58 5.73
N ASN A 472 -8.12 -13.79 5.52
CA ASN A 472 -8.84 -14.25 4.32
C ASN A 472 -10.33 -13.87 4.30
N ARG A 473 -10.65 -12.70 4.84
CA ARG A 473 -12.01 -12.16 4.91
C ARG A 473 -11.97 -10.65 4.78
N ASN A 474 -13.12 -10.05 4.54
CA ASN A 474 -13.26 -8.61 4.71
C ASN A 474 -13.17 -8.29 6.21
N ALA A 475 -12.10 -7.60 6.60
CA ALA A 475 -11.83 -7.15 7.96
C ALA A 475 -11.57 -5.64 7.99
N ILE A 476 -12.17 -4.89 7.06
CA ILE A 476 -12.12 -3.43 7.06
C ILE A 476 -12.70 -2.88 8.37
N GLN A 477 -12.01 -1.90 8.94
CA GLN A 477 -12.43 -1.24 10.19
C GLN A 477 -12.69 0.26 9.96
N PRO A 478 -13.65 0.87 10.69
CA PRO A 478 -13.78 2.32 10.73
C PRO A 478 -12.51 2.95 11.31
N ASN A 479 -12.24 4.22 10.99
CA ASN A 479 -11.09 4.99 11.49
C ASN A 479 -9.71 4.41 11.13
N ALA A 480 -9.60 3.66 10.03
CA ALA A 480 -8.33 3.24 9.44
C ALA A 480 -8.06 3.98 8.12
N LEU A 481 -6.82 3.94 7.65
CA LEU A 481 -6.50 4.29 6.27
C LEU A 481 -6.82 3.12 5.36
N LEU A 482 -7.79 3.30 4.48
CA LEU A 482 -8.35 2.20 3.70
C LEU A 482 -7.93 2.29 2.23
N THR A 483 -7.24 1.27 1.75
CA THR A 483 -6.93 1.07 0.34
C THR A 483 -7.68 -0.16 -0.15
N CYS A 484 -8.58 0.00 -1.12
CA CYS A 484 -9.35 -1.08 -1.72
C CYS A 484 -8.81 -1.39 -3.11
N TYR A 485 -8.63 -2.67 -3.40
CA TYR A 485 -8.27 -3.19 -4.71
C TYR A 485 -9.31 -4.20 -5.16
N GLU A 486 -10.02 -3.90 -6.24
CA GLU A 486 -11.11 -4.74 -6.73
C GLU A 486 -11.11 -4.77 -8.27
N ASN A 487 -11.13 -5.96 -8.86
CA ASN A 487 -11.18 -6.15 -10.32
C ASN A 487 -10.08 -5.40 -11.10
N GLY A 488 -8.87 -5.37 -10.54
CA GLY A 488 -7.73 -4.67 -11.14
C GLY A 488 -7.69 -3.15 -10.87
N ILE A 489 -8.65 -2.62 -10.12
CA ILE A 489 -8.82 -1.19 -9.87
C ILE A 489 -8.47 -0.89 -8.41
N LEU A 490 -7.46 -0.06 -8.24
CA LEU A 490 -7.07 0.53 -6.96
C LEU A 490 -7.90 1.78 -6.69
N ARG A 491 -8.50 1.88 -5.50
CA ARG A 491 -9.33 3.02 -5.07
C ARG A 491 -9.32 3.17 -3.54
N GLU A 492 -9.73 4.33 -3.05
CA GLU A 492 -10.12 4.43 -1.64
C GLU A 492 -11.38 3.58 -1.40
N CYS A 493 -11.46 2.96 -0.23
CA CYS A 493 -12.67 2.24 0.15
C CYS A 493 -13.82 3.23 0.37
N THR A 494 -14.97 2.95 -0.21
CA THR A 494 -16.19 3.73 -0.05
C THR A 494 -16.85 3.42 1.30
N PRO A 495 -17.74 4.29 1.80
CA PRO A 495 -18.52 3.97 2.99
C PRO A 495 -19.34 2.68 2.84
N LEU A 496 -19.78 2.33 1.63
CA LEU A 496 -20.50 1.07 1.37
C LEU A 496 -19.60 -0.16 1.59
N ASP A 497 -18.31 -0.08 1.23
CA ASP A 497 -17.36 -1.18 1.46
C ASP A 497 -17.17 -1.41 2.96
N ILE A 498 -17.04 -0.32 3.73
CA ILE A 498 -16.94 -0.36 5.20
C ILE A 498 -18.21 -0.96 5.80
N LEU A 499 -19.39 -0.50 5.35
CA LEU A 499 -20.67 -1.00 5.83
C LEU A 499 -20.85 -2.49 5.54
N THR A 500 -20.44 -2.94 4.36
CA THR A 500 -20.54 -4.36 3.96
C THR A 500 -19.54 -5.24 4.73
N ALA A 501 -18.44 -4.66 5.22
CA ALA A 501 -17.50 -5.36 6.09
C ALA A 501 -18.05 -5.60 7.50
N ILE A 502 -18.82 -4.65 8.04
CA ILE A 502 -19.25 -4.64 9.44
C ILE A 502 -20.67 -5.21 9.60
N TYR A 503 -21.52 -4.97 8.61
CA TYR A 503 -22.96 -5.24 8.69
C TYR A 503 -23.42 -6.10 7.54
N ARG A 504 -24.59 -6.74 7.74
CA ARG A 504 -25.34 -7.29 6.63
C ARG A 504 -25.95 -6.13 5.85
N VAL A 505 -25.63 -6.02 4.57
CA VAL A 505 -26.16 -4.99 3.67
C VAL A 505 -26.94 -5.66 2.54
N THR A 506 -28.06 -5.06 2.15
CA THR A 506 -28.84 -5.51 0.98
C THR A 506 -29.19 -4.34 0.09
N LYS A 507 -29.26 -4.58 -1.22
CA LYS A 507 -29.77 -3.62 -2.21
C LYS A 507 -31.17 -4.05 -2.64
N PRO A 508 -32.25 -3.54 -2.01
CA PRO A 508 -33.61 -3.94 -2.36
C PRO A 508 -34.02 -3.40 -3.74
N ALA A 509 -34.85 -4.16 -4.46
CA ALA A 509 -35.40 -3.70 -5.74
C ALA A 509 -36.38 -2.53 -5.57
N SER A 510 -37.09 -2.48 -4.45
CA SER A 510 -37.91 -1.35 -4.00
C SER A 510 -37.92 -1.30 -2.48
N LEU A 511 -38.00 -0.08 -1.93
CA LEU A 511 -38.22 0.12 -0.50
C LEU A 511 -39.71 0.03 -0.21
N SER A 512 -40.08 -0.57 0.92
CA SER A 512 -41.47 -0.59 1.42
C SER A 512 -41.91 0.74 2.03
N PHE A 513 -41.08 1.77 1.93
CA PHE A 513 -41.25 3.12 2.46
C PHE A 513 -40.61 4.13 1.49
N PRO A 514 -40.92 5.45 1.60
CA PRO A 514 -40.36 6.47 0.70
C PRO A 514 -38.83 6.43 0.66
N ASN A 515 -38.25 6.43 -0.55
CA ASN A 515 -36.79 6.38 -0.73
C ASN A 515 -36.16 7.74 -0.36
N PRO A 516 -35.30 7.81 0.68
CA PRO A 516 -34.66 9.07 1.07
C PRO A 516 -33.48 9.46 0.15
N CYS A 517 -33.00 8.56 -0.69
CA CYS A 517 -31.78 8.77 -1.47
C CYS A 517 -32.00 9.66 -2.70
N LYS A 518 -31.09 10.63 -2.88
CA LYS A 518 -31.03 11.52 -4.05
C LYS A 518 -29.63 11.48 -4.68
N PRO A 519 -29.50 11.63 -6.01
CA PRO A 519 -28.19 11.75 -6.66
C PRO A 519 -27.36 12.89 -6.06
N ASN A 520 -26.05 12.69 -5.93
CA ASN A 520 -25.08 13.62 -5.33
C ASN A 520 -25.31 13.97 -3.84
N HIS A 521 -26.16 13.22 -3.14
CA HIS A 521 -26.43 13.39 -1.71
C HIS A 521 -26.25 12.04 -0.98
N PRO A 522 -25.00 11.53 -0.86
CA PRO A 522 -24.74 10.34 -0.08
C PRO A 522 -25.02 10.59 1.41
N GLY A 523 -25.40 9.56 2.15
CA GLY A 523 -25.69 9.75 3.56
C GLY A 523 -26.26 8.52 4.26
N TYR A 524 -26.46 8.68 5.56
CA TYR A 524 -27.03 7.68 6.45
C TYR A 524 -28.37 8.20 6.94
N PHE A 525 -29.41 7.36 6.89
CA PHE A 525 -30.77 7.74 7.23
C PHE A 525 -31.40 6.67 8.11
N SER A 526 -32.03 7.09 9.20
CA SER A 526 -32.78 6.19 10.09
C SER A 526 -33.88 5.45 9.32
N HIS A 527 -34.08 4.16 9.62
CA HIS A 527 -35.19 3.42 9.02
C HIS A 527 -36.51 3.80 9.71
N PRO A 528 -37.60 4.06 8.95
CA PRO A 528 -38.81 4.67 9.52
C PRO A 528 -39.62 3.75 10.44
N LEU A 529 -39.44 2.43 10.32
CA LEU A 529 -40.23 1.42 11.03
C LEU A 529 -39.40 0.51 11.93
N SER A 530 -38.09 0.74 12.03
CA SER A 530 -37.22 -0.16 12.78
C SER A 530 -35.93 0.52 13.22
N TYR A 531 -35.51 0.25 14.45
CA TYR A 531 -34.25 0.74 15.01
C TYR A 531 -33.06 -0.19 14.71
N ASP A 532 -33.32 -1.45 14.35
CA ASP A 532 -32.31 -2.50 14.10
C ASP A 532 -31.70 -2.41 12.69
N ARG A 533 -32.03 -1.39 11.91
CA ARG A 533 -31.57 -1.18 10.54
C ARG A 533 -31.64 0.29 10.15
N PHE A 534 -30.90 0.65 9.10
CA PHE A 534 -30.88 2.00 8.55
C PHE A 534 -30.65 1.96 7.04
N VAL A 535 -30.83 3.11 6.37
CA VAL A 535 -30.60 3.27 4.94
C VAL A 535 -29.31 4.03 4.70
N TYR A 536 -28.43 3.46 3.89
CA TYR A 536 -27.29 4.17 3.33
C TYR A 536 -27.57 4.53 1.87
N CYS A 537 -27.32 5.78 1.51
CA CYS A 537 -27.44 6.28 0.15
C CYS A 537 -26.05 6.47 -0.46
N ASP A 538 -25.80 5.87 -1.63
CA ASP A 538 -24.58 6.16 -2.39
C ASP A 538 -24.70 7.46 -3.20
N ASN A 539 -23.58 7.91 -3.80
CA ASN A 539 -23.52 9.13 -4.60
C ASN A 539 -24.46 9.12 -5.82
N ARG A 540 -24.92 7.94 -6.28
CA ARG A 540 -25.85 7.81 -7.40
C ARG A 540 -27.31 7.86 -6.96
N GLY A 541 -27.58 8.02 -5.65
CA GLY A 541 -28.93 7.96 -5.09
C GLY A 541 -29.45 6.53 -4.94
N VAL A 542 -28.59 5.51 -4.97
CA VAL A 542 -29.01 4.13 -4.74
C VAL A 542 -29.11 3.88 -3.23
N ALA A 543 -30.24 3.31 -2.81
CA ALA A 543 -30.50 2.95 -1.43
C ALA A 543 -30.00 1.53 -1.11
N TYR A 544 -29.30 1.41 0.02
CA TYR A 544 -28.87 0.15 0.61
C TYR A 544 -29.46 0.04 2.01
N LEU A 545 -30.05 -1.11 2.33
CA LEU A 545 -30.57 -1.40 3.66
C LEU A 545 -29.50 -2.13 4.48
N VAL A 546 -29.10 -1.52 5.59
CA VAL A 546 -28.04 -2.00 6.48
C VAL A 546 -28.66 -2.50 7.78
N PHE A 547 -28.33 -3.72 8.19
CA PHE A 547 -28.90 -4.37 9.37
C PHE A 547 -27.90 -4.37 10.51
N CYS A 548 -28.31 -3.82 11.66
CA CYS A 548 -27.52 -3.85 12.89
C CYS A 548 -27.45 -5.27 13.47
N PRO A 549 -26.36 -5.63 14.15
CA PRO A 549 -26.28 -6.88 14.89
C PRO A 549 -27.32 -6.97 16.01
N SER A 550 -27.59 -8.18 16.49
CA SER A 550 -28.53 -8.38 17.60
C SER A 550 -28.09 -7.60 18.85
N GLY A 551 -29.02 -6.85 19.47
CA GLY A 551 -28.74 -5.99 20.63
C GLY A 551 -28.19 -4.60 20.30
N TYR A 552 -28.05 -4.27 19.01
CA TYR A 552 -27.62 -2.95 18.53
C TYR A 552 -28.76 -2.23 17.81
N TRP A 553 -28.66 -0.90 17.76
CA TRP A 553 -29.58 -0.04 17.02
C TRP A 553 -28.82 1.09 16.32
N TYR A 554 -29.37 1.63 15.22
CA TYR A 554 -28.73 2.71 14.47
C TYR A 554 -28.87 4.06 15.18
N ASN A 555 -27.74 4.71 15.48
CA ASN A 555 -27.71 6.03 16.08
C ASN A 555 -27.27 7.08 15.05
N ASP A 556 -28.11 8.09 14.84
CA ASP A 556 -27.92 9.09 13.79
C ASP A 556 -26.72 10.03 14.06
N ASN A 557 -26.45 10.33 15.33
CA ASN A 557 -25.30 11.14 15.73
C ASN A 557 -23.98 10.38 15.51
N ALA A 558 -23.97 9.09 15.83
CA ALA A 558 -22.81 8.23 15.65
C ALA A 558 -22.65 7.72 14.20
N ARG A 559 -23.71 7.83 13.38
CA ARG A 559 -23.81 7.28 12.01
C ARG A 559 -23.43 5.80 11.93
N MET A 560 -23.74 5.03 12.97
CA MET A 560 -23.40 3.61 13.08
C MET A 560 -24.33 2.89 14.06
N CYS A 561 -24.27 1.56 14.06
CA CYS A 561 -24.98 0.74 15.05
C CYS A 561 -24.25 0.83 16.40
N VAL A 562 -24.99 1.16 17.46
CA VAL A 562 -24.48 1.25 18.84
C VAL A 562 -25.21 0.27 19.75
N ILE A 563 -24.53 -0.18 20.82
CA ILE A 563 -25.12 -1.07 21.81
C ILE A 563 -26.05 -0.30 22.74
N GLY A 564 -27.19 -0.89 23.11
CA GLY A 564 -28.08 -0.35 24.14
C GLY A 564 -29.54 -0.37 23.74
N THR A 565 -30.37 0.32 24.53
CA THR A 565 -31.80 0.45 24.27
C THR A 565 -32.06 1.60 23.29
N PRO A 566 -32.74 1.35 22.16
CA PRO A 566 -33.12 2.41 21.24
C PRO A 566 -34.08 3.39 21.92
N PRO A 567 -34.10 4.67 21.49
CA PRO A 567 -35.20 5.56 21.85
C PRO A 567 -36.53 4.94 21.41
N PRO A 568 -37.65 5.20 22.13
CA PRO A 568 -38.94 4.68 21.71
C PRO A 568 -39.23 5.10 20.27
N LEU A 569 -39.46 4.12 19.38
CA LEU A 569 -39.98 4.39 18.05
C LEU A 569 -41.33 5.06 18.23
N VAL A 570 -41.40 6.36 17.95
CA VAL A 570 -42.67 7.07 17.89
C VAL A 570 -43.36 6.60 16.62
N PHE A 571 -43.97 5.42 16.68
CA PHE A 571 -44.91 4.97 15.68
C PHE A 571 -46.15 5.84 15.79
N THR A 572 -46.18 6.99 15.13
CA THR A 572 -47.45 7.46 14.61
C THR A 572 -47.75 6.60 13.38
N THR A 573 -48.18 5.36 13.59
CA THR A 573 -48.96 4.65 12.57
C THR A 573 -50.35 5.28 12.57
N PRO A 574 -50.79 6.01 11.53
CA PRO A 574 -52.22 6.12 11.29
C PRO A 574 -52.62 4.82 10.61
N SER A 575 -52.82 3.76 11.41
CA SER A 575 -53.57 2.60 10.95
C SER A 575 -55.04 2.88 11.25
N THR A 576 -55.81 3.25 10.24
CA THR A 576 -57.11 2.61 10.05
C THR A 576 -57.40 2.39 8.58
N PRO A 577 -58.06 1.28 8.24
CA PRO A 577 -58.20 0.78 6.88
C PRO A 577 -59.18 1.61 6.06
N ARG A 578 -58.98 1.57 4.73
CA ARG A 578 -59.89 2.03 3.67
C ARG A 578 -61.38 1.96 4.10
N PRO A 579 -62.07 3.10 4.31
CA PRO A 579 -63.50 3.09 4.44
C PRO A 579 -64.14 2.98 3.06
N GLN A 580 -64.93 1.91 2.90
CA GLN A 580 -66.02 1.86 1.95
C GLN A 580 -67.04 2.96 2.28
N VAL A 581 -67.71 3.40 1.21
CA VAL A 581 -68.82 4.35 1.10
C VAL A 581 -69.74 4.49 2.34
N VAL A 582 -70.19 5.75 2.53
CA VAL A 582 -71.49 6.20 3.11
C VAL A 582 -71.44 6.82 4.53
N THR A 583 -71.52 8.17 4.50
CA THR A 583 -72.24 9.13 5.37
C THR A 583 -72.13 9.02 6.90
N SER A 584 -71.63 10.07 7.56
CA SER A 584 -72.47 11.20 8.01
C SER A 584 -71.67 12.19 8.88
N ASN A 585 -71.74 13.47 8.47
CA ASN A 585 -71.44 14.73 9.16
C ASN A 585 -69.96 15.17 9.35
N PRO A 586 -69.58 16.36 8.85
CA PRO A 586 -68.26 16.95 9.06
C PRO A 586 -68.10 17.54 10.48
N PRO A 587 -66.86 17.68 10.99
CA PRO A 587 -66.58 18.48 12.18
C PRO A 587 -66.88 19.97 11.92
N PRO A 588 -67.06 20.79 12.98
CA PRO A 588 -67.63 22.12 12.88
C PRO A 588 -66.80 23.07 12.00
N PHE A 589 -67.53 23.81 11.17
CA PHE A 589 -67.11 24.99 10.41
C PHE A 589 -66.27 25.94 11.28
N ILE A 590 -65.09 26.36 10.81
CA ILE A 590 -64.48 27.60 11.29
C ILE A 590 -64.97 28.72 10.37
N THR A 591 -65.89 29.53 10.87
CA THR A 591 -66.62 30.57 10.11
C THR A 591 -65.85 31.87 9.88
N ASN A 592 -64.55 31.95 10.20
CA ASN A 592 -63.80 33.21 10.16
C ASN A 592 -62.49 33.10 9.35
N MET A 593 -62.56 32.78 8.05
CA MET A 593 -61.47 33.10 7.12
C MET A 593 -61.79 34.43 6.41
N PRO A 594 -60.90 35.43 6.45
CA PRO A 594 -61.04 36.63 5.64
C PRO A 594 -60.64 36.31 4.19
N GLY A 595 -61.62 36.02 3.32
CA GLY A 595 -61.41 35.73 1.89
C GLY A 595 -61.90 34.35 1.44
N SER A 596 -61.54 33.94 0.22
CA SER A 596 -61.86 32.61 -0.34
C SER A 596 -60.92 31.53 0.20
N ASN A 597 -61.44 30.39 0.63
CA ASN A 597 -60.63 29.28 1.16
C ASN A 597 -59.73 28.68 0.05
N PRO A 598 -58.39 28.72 0.19
CA PRO A 598 -57.46 28.23 -0.84
C PRO A 598 -57.37 26.69 -0.89
N CYS A 599 -57.95 25.97 0.07
CA CYS A 599 -57.94 24.51 0.13
C CYS A 599 -58.92 23.86 -0.85
N THR A 600 -58.87 24.23 -2.13
CA THR A 600 -59.76 23.68 -3.18
C THR A 600 -59.38 22.24 -3.53
N VAL A 601 -60.30 21.52 -4.20
CA VAL A 601 -60.03 20.17 -4.72
C VAL A 601 -58.79 20.16 -5.63
N ASP A 602 -58.66 21.19 -6.48
CA ASP A 602 -57.55 21.28 -7.44
C ASP A 602 -56.20 21.56 -6.77
N ALA A 603 -56.18 22.43 -5.75
CA ALA A 603 -55.00 22.65 -4.91
C ALA A 603 -54.53 21.35 -4.23
N LEU A 604 -55.49 20.57 -3.70
CA LEU A 604 -55.16 19.30 -3.06
C LEU A 604 -54.62 18.26 -4.05
N ASN A 605 -55.17 18.21 -5.27
CA ASN A 605 -54.69 17.31 -6.32
C ASN A 605 -53.29 17.67 -6.83
N ASN A 606 -52.91 18.95 -6.79
CA ASN A 606 -51.58 19.42 -7.20
C ASN A 606 -50.51 19.31 -6.10
N GLY A 607 -50.87 18.85 -4.90
CA GLY A 607 -49.95 18.71 -3.77
C GLY A 607 -49.79 19.98 -2.92
N ASP A 608 -50.51 21.05 -3.24
CA ASP A 608 -50.47 22.30 -2.50
C ASP A 608 -51.25 22.15 -1.19
N ARG A 609 -50.53 22.13 -0.07
CA ARG A 609 -51.10 21.89 1.28
C ARG A 609 -50.99 23.09 2.21
N PHE A 610 -50.20 24.09 1.87
CA PHE A 610 -49.94 25.25 2.71
C PHE A 610 -50.05 26.54 1.91
N PHE A 611 -50.78 27.51 2.47
CA PHE A 611 -51.08 28.78 1.83
C PHE A 611 -50.83 29.93 2.80
N PRO A 612 -50.48 31.13 2.33
CA PRO A 612 -50.30 32.28 3.21
C PRO A 612 -51.65 32.69 3.81
N TYR A 613 -51.66 33.11 5.08
CA TYR A 613 -52.87 33.66 5.67
C TYR A 613 -53.08 35.11 5.20
N PRO A 614 -54.28 35.50 4.74
CA PRO A 614 -54.53 36.85 4.27
C PRO A 614 -54.34 37.89 5.38
N GLN A 615 -53.54 38.93 5.10
CA GLN A 615 -53.34 40.10 5.96
C GLN A 615 -52.54 39.88 7.26
N ASP A 616 -52.10 38.65 7.56
CA ASP A 616 -51.20 38.38 8.68
C ASP A 616 -50.10 37.40 8.26
N VAL A 617 -48.91 37.96 8.01
CA VAL A 617 -47.74 37.19 7.57
C VAL A 617 -47.18 36.30 8.67
N THR A 618 -47.61 36.46 9.93
CA THR A 618 -47.22 35.57 11.03
C THR A 618 -48.09 34.32 11.08
N LYS A 619 -48.99 34.12 10.11
CA LYS A 619 -49.89 32.97 10.06
C LYS A 619 -49.92 32.34 8.67
N TYR A 620 -50.31 31.08 8.61
CA TYR A 620 -50.52 30.35 7.37
C TYR A 620 -51.71 29.40 7.49
N ILE A 621 -52.26 29.01 6.35
CA ILE A 621 -53.38 28.07 6.24
C ILE A 621 -52.81 26.71 5.86
N ALA A 622 -53.03 25.71 6.71
CA ALA A 622 -52.71 24.32 6.43
C ALA A 622 -53.99 23.57 6.03
N CYS A 623 -54.04 23.09 4.79
CA CYS A 623 -55.20 22.36 4.28
C CYS A 623 -55.26 20.95 4.85
N THR A 624 -56.48 20.55 5.21
CA THR A 624 -56.75 19.15 5.57
C THR A 624 -56.92 18.32 4.29
N GLU A 625 -57.08 17.02 4.47
CA GLU A 625 -57.44 16.10 3.40
C GLU A 625 -58.88 16.28 2.87
N TRP A 626 -59.71 17.06 3.57
CA TRP A 626 -61.07 17.38 3.12
C TRP A 626 -61.07 18.66 2.29
N PRO A 627 -61.57 18.63 1.03
CA PRO A 627 -61.64 19.82 0.20
C PRO A 627 -62.49 20.90 0.86
N ASN A 628 -62.00 22.14 0.82
CA ASN A 628 -62.54 23.32 1.47
C ASN A 628 -62.47 23.32 3.01
N TYR A 629 -61.60 22.50 3.60
CA TYR A 629 -61.29 22.53 5.04
C TYR A 629 -59.79 22.74 5.26
N GLY A 630 -59.45 23.83 5.97
CA GLY A 630 -58.09 24.17 6.36
C GLY A 630 -58.06 24.77 7.76
N VAL A 631 -56.92 24.68 8.42
CA VAL A 631 -56.68 25.23 9.76
C VAL A 631 -55.68 26.37 9.68
N ILE A 632 -55.94 27.44 10.42
CA ILE A 632 -55.01 28.57 10.54
C ILE A 632 -53.94 28.17 11.58
N LYS A 633 -52.68 28.40 11.24
CA LYS A 633 -51.51 28.11 12.08
C LYS A 633 -50.71 29.39 12.26
N ASP A 634 -50.33 29.67 13.50
CA ASP A 634 -49.41 30.76 13.81
C ASP A 634 -47.96 30.29 13.62
N CYS A 635 -47.13 31.15 13.04
CA CYS A 635 -45.68 31.04 13.08
C CYS A 635 -45.18 31.36 14.50
N ALA A 636 -43.99 30.84 14.84
CA ALA A 636 -43.34 31.18 16.09
C ALA A 636 -43.04 32.69 16.19
N ALA A 637 -42.88 33.21 17.41
CA ALA A 637 -42.55 34.61 17.64
C ALA A 637 -41.35 35.06 16.78
N TYR A 638 -41.44 36.26 16.21
CA TYR A 638 -40.44 36.85 15.29
C TYR A 638 -40.26 36.14 13.94
N HIS A 639 -41.20 35.25 13.56
CA HIS A 639 -41.21 34.60 12.26
C HIS A 639 -42.44 34.97 11.43
N ARG A 640 -42.27 35.05 10.11
CA ARG A 640 -43.33 35.16 9.10
C ARG A 640 -43.34 33.94 8.19
N TRP A 641 -44.49 33.59 7.66
CA TRP A 641 -44.64 32.52 6.68
C TRP A 641 -43.96 32.87 5.34
N SER A 642 -43.15 31.95 4.82
CA SER A 642 -42.56 31.97 3.48
C SER A 642 -43.26 30.95 2.59
N GLN A 643 -44.02 31.44 1.60
CA GLN A 643 -44.69 30.56 0.64
C GLN A 643 -43.71 29.79 -0.28
N PRO A 644 -42.60 30.36 -0.77
CA PRO A 644 -41.61 29.61 -1.55
C PRO A 644 -40.94 28.46 -0.79
N ASP A 645 -40.66 28.66 0.50
CA ASP A 645 -39.95 27.68 1.33
C ASP A 645 -40.90 26.75 2.09
N LEU A 646 -42.22 27.02 2.00
CA LEU A 646 -43.30 26.33 2.72
C LEU A 646 -43.03 26.20 4.23
N THR A 647 -42.45 27.24 4.84
CA THR A 647 -42.07 27.27 6.26
C THR A 647 -42.08 28.70 6.83
N CYS A 648 -42.04 28.83 8.15
CA CYS A 648 -41.91 30.12 8.84
C CYS A 648 -40.42 30.52 8.92
N ILE A 649 -40.10 31.75 8.49
CA ILE A 649 -38.75 32.33 8.43
C ILE A 649 -38.68 33.62 9.27
N TYR A 650 -37.49 34.02 9.72
CA TYR A 650 -37.30 35.17 10.61
C TYR A 650 -37.68 36.51 9.94
N ILE A 651 -38.25 37.46 10.69
CA ILE A 651 -38.65 38.79 10.18
C ILE A 651 -37.49 39.77 10.38
N ASP A 652 -36.75 40.07 9.31
CA ASP A 652 -35.77 41.15 9.28
C ASP A 652 -36.48 42.51 9.24
N THR A 653 -36.54 43.21 10.39
CA THR A 653 -36.47 44.68 10.61
C THR A 653 -37.29 45.10 11.83
N VAL A 654 -36.61 45.51 12.89
CA VAL A 654 -36.53 46.89 13.42
C VAL A 654 -35.61 46.84 14.63
N VAL A 655 -34.52 47.59 14.52
CA VAL A 655 -33.61 47.93 15.61
C VAL A 655 -34.34 48.95 16.49
N ASP A 656 -34.77 48.56 17.70
CA ASP A 656 -35.10 49.50 18.78
C ASP A 656 -34.33 49.10 20.06
N PRO A 657 -33.42 49.94 20.58
CA PRO A 657 -32.38 49.53 21.52
C PRO A 657 -32.77 49.60 23.00
N THR A 658 -34.05 49.67 23.39
CA THR A 658 -34.37 50.17 24.75
C THR A 658 -35.33 49.40 25.68
N HIS A 659 -36.01 48.31 25.32
CA HIS A 659 -36.95 47.68 26.26
C HIS A 659 -36.92 46.13 26.28
N ASP A 660 -36.57 45.60 27.46
CA ASP A 660 -36.63 44.20 27.96
C ASP A 660 -35.68 43.16 27.30
N LEU A 661 -34.46 42.90 27.80
CA LEU A 661 -34.01 42.46 29.13
C LEU A 661 -34.68 41.19 29.67
N TYR A 662 -34.51 40.06 28.95
CA TYR A 662 -34.15 38.82 29.65
C TYR A 662 -32.67 38.90 30.05
N VAL A 663 -32.49 39.32 31.30
CA VAL A 663 -31.61 38.78 32.34
C VAL A 663 -30.46 37.85 31.89
N THR A 664 -29.27 38.18 32.40
CA THR A 664 -28.01 37.38 32.49
C THR A 664 -27.12 37.31 31.26
N SER A 665 -26.82 38.52 30.78
CA SER A 665 -25.52 39.06 30.32
C SER A 665 -24.22 38.44 30.90
N PRO A 666 -23.04 38.73 30.33
CA PRO A 666 -22.74 39.18 28.96
C PRO A 666 -21.50 38.50 28.32
N ARG A 667 -21.46 38.44 26.97
CA ARG A 667 -20.18 38.44 26.23
C ARG A 667 -19.40 39.72 26.60
N PRO A 668 -18.07 39.65 26.74
CA PRO A 668 -17.29 40.01 25.57
C PRO A 668 -16.14 39.03 25.36
N LEU A 669 -16.21 38.34 24.24
CA LEU A 669 -15.02 37.79 23.62
C LEU A 669 -14.87 38.46 22.28
N MET A 670 -13.87 39.34 22.22
CA MET A 670 -13.42 40.12 21.07
C MET A 670 -12.81 39.22 19.99
N VAL A 671 -13.52 38.20 19.55
CA VAL A 671 -13.08 37.30 18.48
C VAL A 671 -14.08 37.42 17.34
N ASP A 672 -13.70 38.20 16.34
CA ASP A 672 -14.41 38.29 15.06
C ASP A 672 -14.14 37.01 14.27
N CYS A 673 -15.03 36.03 14.40
CA CYS A 673 -15.06 34.88 13.51
C CYS A 673 -15.48 35.37 12.11
N LYS A 674 -14.54 35.38 11.16
CA LYS A 674 -14.80 35.82 9.79
C LYS A 674 -15.68 34.83 9.04
N VAL A 675 -16.67 35.35 8.31
CA VAL A 675 -17.46 34.57 7.35
C VAL A 675 -16.58 34.26 6.13
N GLY A 676 -16.41 32.97 5.79
CA GLY A 676 -15.64 32.52 4.62
C GLY A 676 -14.13 32.35 4.85
N LEU A 677 -13.75 31.58 5.87
CA LEU A 677 -12.35 31.31 6.25
C LEU A 677 -11.59 30.53 5.15
N GLN A 678 -10.35 30.94 4.87
CA GLN A 678 -9.42 30.26 3.94
C GLN A 678 -8.38 29.42 4.72
N ASP A 679 -7.59 28.58 4.03
CA ASP A 679 -6.66 27.58 4.61
C ASP A 679 -5.62 28.12 5.63
N ASN A 680 -5.46 29.44 5.78
CA ASN A 680 -4.54 30.09 6.73
C ASN A 680 -5.23 30.91 7.84
N ASP A 681 -6.57 30.90 7.93
CA ASP A 681 -7.29 31.61 8.99
C ASP A 681 -7.40 30.76 10.27
N LEU A 682 -7.19 31.40 11.43
CA LEU A 682 -7.21 30.73 12.74
C LEU A 682 -8.63 30.35 13.13
N PHE A 683 -8.89 29.04 13.21
CA PHE A 683 -10.21 28.48 13.59
C PHE A 683 -10.49 28.52 15.11
N TYR A 684 -9.44 28.61 15.92
CA TYR A 684 -9.55 28.53 17.38
C TYR A 684 -8.83 29.68 18.06
N HIS A 685 -9.51 30.30 19.01
CA HIS A 685 -9.05 31.47 19.74
C HIS A 685 -9.07 31.21 21.26
N PRO A 686 -8.21 31.88 22.04
CA PRO A 686 -8.24 31.73 23.48
C PRO A 686 -9.52 32.39 24.00
N TYR A 687 -10.04 31.90 25.12
CA TYR A 687 -11.11 32.57 25.85
C TYR A 687 -10.50 33.58 26.85
N PRO A 688 -10.61 34.90 26.62
CA PRO A 688 -10.21 35.92 27.56
C PRO A 688 -10.67 35.68 29.00
N GLY A 689 -9.69 35.67 29.90
CA GLY A 689 -9.89 35.56 31.34
C GLY A 689 -10.09 34.16 31.88
N ASP A 690 -10.29 33.14 31.02
CA ASP A 690 -10.45 31.74 31.45
C ASP A 690 -9.67 30.81 30.52
N ASN A 691 -8.47 30.42 30.95
CA ASN A 691 -7.64 29.51 30.18
C ASN A 691 -8.16 28.06 30.22
N THR A 692 -9.22 27.74 30.96
CA THR A 692 -9.87 26.44 30.85
C THR A 692 -10.87 26.40 29.69
N LYS A 693 -11.00 27.49 28.94
CA LYS A 693 -11.94 27.62 27.81
C LYS A 693 -11.25 28.14 26.56
N PHE A 694 -11.86 27.88 25.42
CA PHE A 694 -11.44 28.42 24.12
C PHE A 694 -12.65 28.65 23.22
N ILE A 695 -12.44 29.39 22.15
CA ILE A 695 -13.49 29.74 21.19
C ILE A 695 -13.18 29.03 19.87
N GLN A 696 -14.16 28.33 19.31
CA GLN A 696 -14.12 27.80 17.97
C GLN A 696 -14.99 28.65 17.06
N CYS A 697 -14.42 29.13 15.96
CA CYS A 697 -15.17 29.75 14.87
C CYS A 697 -15.63 28.68 13.88
N ASP A 698 -16.75 28.91 13.20
CA ASP A 698 -17.11 28.15 12.01
C ASP A 698 -16.99 28.97 10.72
N GLN A 699 -17.21 28.31 9.59
CA GLN A 699 -17.11 28.93 8.26
C GLN A 699 -18.18 29.99 7.96
N TYR A 700 -19.24 30.06 8.79
CA TYR A 700 -20.33 31.03 8.67
C TYR A 700 -20.12 32.25 9.58
N GLY A 701 -19.03 32.29 10.33
CA GLY A 701 -18.69 33.38 11.25
C GLY A 701 -19.30 33.23 12.64
N ASP A 702 -19.84 32.05 12.97
CA ASP A 702 -20.37 31.78 14.31
C ASP A 702 -19.25 31.38 15.28
N ALA A 703 -19.33 31.87 16.52
CA ALA A 703 -18.35 31.66 17.57
C ALA A 703 -18.91 30.81 18.72
N PHE A 704 -18.27 29.68 19.01
CA PHE A 704 -18.67 28.71 20.03
C PHE A 704 -17.64 28.63 21.15
N VAL A 705 -18.07 28.80 22.41
CA VAL A 705 -17.20 28.64 23.58
C VAL A 705 -17.16 27.17 24.02
N LEU A 706 -15.97 26.61 24.16
CA LEU A 706 -15.71 25.23 24.55
C LEU A 706 -14.82 25.16 25.79
N GLU A 707 -14.99 24.13 26.63
CA GLU A 707 -14.20 23.92 27.84
C GLU A 707 -13.15 22.80 27.66
N CYS A 708 -11.96 22.99 28.23
CA CYS A 708 -10.88 22.02 28.31
C CYS A 708 -11.17 20.98 29.41
N THR A 709 -11.38 19.72 29.03
CA THR A 709 -11.76 18.66 29.96
C THR A 709 -10.60 18.17 30.83
N GLY A 710 -10.91 17.71 32.05
CA GLY A 710 -9.94 17.08 32.96
C GLY A 710 -8.94 18.02 33.63
N GLY A 711 -9.32 19.29 33.89
CA GLY A 711 -8.47 20.28 34.57
C GLY A 711 -7.32 20.82 33.71
N ARG A 712 -7.43 20.70 32.38
CA ARG A 712 -6.49 21.19 31.39
C ARG A 712 -6.74 22.66 31.05
N ILE A 713 -5.75 23.31 30.44
CA ILE A 713 -5.83 24.71 30.00
C ILE A 713 -5.49 24.85 28.51
N TRP A 714 -6.15 25.76 27.82
CA TRP A 714 -5.96 26.09 26.41
C TRP A 714 -4.60 26.74 26.15
N ASN A 715 -3.89 26.24 25.15
CA ASN A 715 -2.64 26.81 24.65
C ASN A 715 -2.84 27.34 23.23
N GLN A 716 -2.76 28.66 23.06
CA GLN A 716 -3.03 29.31 21.77
C GLN A 716 -1.99 28.98 20.68
N ASN A 717 -0.74 28.70 21.06
CA ASN A 717 0.31 28.39 20.08
C ASN A 717 0.17 26.97 19.54
N MET A 718 -0.37 26.05 20.35
CA MET A 718 -0.60 24.66 19.95
C MET A 718 -2.03 24.39 19.50
N LEU A 719 -2.94 25.36 19.65
CA LEU A 719 -4.37 25.25 19.38
C LEU A 719 -5.02 24.01 20.04
N THR A 720 -4.64 23.70 21.29
CA THR A 720 -5.17 22.55 22.03
C THR A 720 -5.11 22.73 23.56
N CYS A 721 -5.82 21.88 24.30
CA CYS A 721 -5.83 21.87 25.77
C CYS A 721 -4.69 21.01 26.35
N ILE A 722 -3.82 21.60 27.17
CA ILE A 722 -2.66 20.96 27.79
C ILE A 722 -2.80 20.81 29.32
N PRO A 723 -2.07 19.89 29.97
CA PRO A 723 -2.06 19.79 31.43
C PRO A 723 -1.59 21.10 32.11
N ASN A 724 -2.27 21.48 33.18
CA ASN A 724 -1.95 22.70 33.92
C ASN A 724 -0.61 22.53 34.67
N GLY A 725 0.47 23.15 34.17
CA GLY A 725 1.83 23.02 34.73
C GLY A 725 2.98 23.24 33.73
N LEU A 726 2.72 23.29 32.42
CA LEU A 726 3.74 23.48 31.38
C LEU A 726 4.06 24.96 31.04
N LEU A 727 3.48 25.94 31.75
CA LEU A 727 3.62 27.37 31.43
C LEU A 727 4.82 28.08 32.10
N SER A 728 5.89 27.35 32.48
CA SER A 728 7.06 27.95 33.15
C SER A 728 8.38 27.85 32.38
N GLN A 729 8.37 27.74 31.05
CA GLN A 729 9.56 28.11 30.26
C GLN A 729 9.15 29.01 29.10
N GLY A 730 9.39 30.31 29.32
CA GLY A 730 9.12 31.37 28.36
C GLY A 730 10.05 31.33 27.15
N ASN A 731 9.50 31.83 26.05
CA ASN A 731 10.18 32.48 24.93
C ASN A 731 11.56 31.92 24.54
N VAL A 732 11.56 30.97 23.62
CA VAL A 732 12.65 30.83 22.64
C VAL A 732 12.06 31.23 21.28
N PRO A 733 12.53 32.32 20.65
CA PRO A 733 12.10 32.69 19.31
C PRO A 733 12.75 31.76 18.30
N ILE A 734 11.97 31.24 17.36
CA ILE A 734 12.47 30.46 16.22
C ILE A 734 12.16 31.28 14.96
N GLY A 735 13.24 31.70 14.29
CA GLY A 735 13.22 32.09 12.88
C GLY A 735 13.50 30.91 11.97
#